data_AF-A0A1I3WDE0-F1
#
_entry.id   AF-A0A1I3WDE0-F1
#
_cell.length_a   1.000
_cell.length_b   1.000
_cell.length_c   1.000
_cell.angle_alpha   90.00
_cell.angle_beta   90.00
_cell.angle_gamma   90.00
#
_symmetry.space_group_name_H-M   'P 1'
#
loop_
_entity.id
_entity.type
_entity.pdbx_description
1 polymer ?
#
loop_
_entity_poly.entity_id
_entity_poly.type
_entity_poly.pdbx_seq_one_letter_code
_entity_poly.pdbx_strand_id
1 'polypeptide(L)'
;MRDALPPHPTRGTPRRWVVVLATLATALVAVPAPASAGGDTGGEARDLGRETLAPGDGWASWSGVSRPEGRVVQATGTTGGADAAAAQVYVVDTWTQLRDALGGRPGSTGTTARTVTEPRIVYVRGTIDASVRADGTRATCDDHARQVTVAGSGAPFSMAGHIAHFDPEGPWGRTDPSGPLEDARVAAAAVQAAQTQQHVGSNVTIVGVGDARIVGANLRIRDASNVIVRNLTLSDASDCFPQWDPGDTGAGNWNSAYDNLSVWSSTSVWVDHLRLDDGDHPPATTRTVYGRPYEVHDGLLDVTHGSDLVTVSWTHFHDHDKTSLVGSSDSRTQDRGQHRVTYHHNLWTDVGQRAPRVRYGDVHVYNNVYEQTRAAGYTYLLGAGVESSIVAEQNVVDLAPGVDPASVVTAWKGTMLREEGTLVRGEPVDLVAAFNATAQPPLLDTARWTPGDHYAPDVQPADQVADAVRAGAGATLPSGTPGASRAPDAPLLSHDDGWDTGLHDGRFTVTSTLWWGQNATVVRLLENGVLVDAQRVDPRTPHAQRATFTVSGRPDGTYTYVAEALNPWGTARSAPLTVTVSDASPGTPRLSAATGADGTPTVTATLWWGTNATEYVLTADGVEVDRQVLVARTPHGQTVSTSTAGWAPGTHTVVATFRNAVGEASSLPLEVRVGG
;
A
#
# COMPACT_ATOMS: atom_id res chain seq x y z
N MET A 1 54.76 55.74 32.21
CA MET A 1 56.18 55.68 32.62
C MET A 1 56.90 54.91 31.52
N ARG A 2 57.62 55.64 30.64
CA ARG A 2 59.10 55.72 30.59
C ARG A 2 59.73 54.36 30.25
N ASP A 3 60.57 54.13 29.25
CA ASP A 3 61.31 54.93 28.24
C ASP A 3 61.87 53.90 27.21
N ALA A 4 61.87 54.17 25.89
CA ALA A 4 63.03 54.50 25.01
C ALA A 4 63.94 53.30 24.59
N LEU A 5 64.56 53.12 23.39
CA LEU A 5 64.61 53.68 22.02
C LEU A 5 65.67 52.80 21.19
N PRO A 6 66.11 53.10 19.93
CA PRO A 6 66.43 52.20 18.77
C PRO A 6 67.97 51.92 18.58
N PRO A 7 68.65 51.67 17.39
CA PRO A 7 68.29 51.56 15.93
C PRO A 7 69.01 50.48 15.02
N HIS A 8 68.56 50.39 13.73
CA HIS A 8 69.15 50.09 12.38
C HIS A 8 70.52 49.33 12.19
N PRO A 9 70.98 48.85 10.97
CA PRO A 9 70.58 49.16 9.55
C PRO A 9 70.68 48.03 8.45
N THR A 10 70.11 48.31 7.25
CA THR A 10 70.60 48.05 5.83
C THR A 10 71.11 46.66 5.37
N ARG A 11 71.01 46.11 4.14
CA ARG A 11 70.77 46.44 2.69
C ARG A 11 70.65 45.03 2.02
N GLY A 12 70.04 44.74 0.86
CA GLY A 12 69.42 45.54 -0.19
C GLY A 12 69.00 44.68 -1.41
N THR A 13 68.02 45.21 -2.16
CA THR A 13 67.82 45.21 -3.64
C THR A 13 67.56 43.91 -4.45
N PRO A 14 66.91 43.96 -5.65
CA PRO A 14 66.31 45.10 -6.39
C PRO A 14 64.90 44.90 -7.00
N ARG A 15 64.21 46.06 -7.13
CA ARG A 15 63.33 46.57 -8.22
C ARG A 15 62.47 45.59 -9.04
N ARG A 16 61.15 45.88 -9.06
CA ARG A 16 60.47 46.37 -10.27
C ARG A 16 59.14 47.08 -9.94
N TRP A 17 58.81 48.01 -10.82
CA TRP A 17 57.90 49.13 -10.62
C TRP A 17 56.42 48.79 -10.75
N VAL A 18 55.65 49.53 -9.97
CA VAL A 18 54.19 49.68 -9.87
C VAL A 18 53.58 50.23 -11.15
N VAL A 19 52.41 49.71 -11.56
CA VAL A 19 51.24 50.51 -11.96
C VAL A 19 49.96 49.83 -11.44
N VAL A 20 49.08 50.69 -10.96
CA VAL A 20 47.89 50.53 -10.11
C VAL A 20 46.66 50.02 -10.88
N LEU A 21 45.81 49.23 -10.22
CA LEU A 21 44.37 49.18 -10.49
C LEU A 21 43.60 49.13 -9.16
N ALA A 22 42.61 50.02 -9.07
CA ALA A 22 41.91 50.43 -7.86
C ALA A 22 40.96 49.35 -7.30
N THR A 23 40.95 49.18 -5.98
CA THR A 23 39.92 48.44 -5.24
C THR A 23 38.94 49.42 -4.59
N LEU A 24 37.67 49.35 -5.01
CA LEU A 24 36.55 49.97 -4.32
C LEU A 24 36.28 49.23 -3.00
N ALA A 25 36.31 49.94 -1.89
CA ALA A 25 35.77 49.50 -0.61
C ALA A 25 34.24 49.59 -0.64
N THR A 26 33.55 48.47 -0.39
CA THR A 26 32.11 48.45 -0.10
C THR A 26 31.92 48.08 1.36
N ALA A 27 31.37 49.01 2.13
CA ALA A 27 30.87 48.77 3.48
C ALA A 27 29.54 48.00 3.36
N LEU A 28 29.49 46.77 3.86
CA LEU A 28 28.23 46.06 4.07
C LEU A 28 27.65 46.44 5.43
N VAL A 29 26.53 47.16 5.39
CA VAL A 29 25.63 47.35 6.53
C VAL A 29 24.98 46.01 6.85
N ALA A 30 25.24 45.47 8.04
CA ALA A 30 24.54 44.30 8.55
C ALA A 30 23.09 44.70 8.88
N VAL A 31 22.14 44.21 8.07
CA VAL A 31 20.71 44.24 8.42
C VAL A 31 20.47 43.06 9.37
N PRO A 32 19.88 43.27 10.56
CA PRO A 32 19.56 42.16 11.45
C PRO A 32 18.49 41.29 10.79
N ALA A 33 18.79 40.00 10.61
CA ALA A 33 17.81 39.01 10.22
C ALA A 33 16.73 38.94 11.32
N PRO A 34 15.43 38.86 10.97
CA PRO A 34 14.41 38.67 11.98
C PRO A 34 14.59 37.27 12.58
N ALA A 35 14.72 37.21 13.91
CA ALA A 35 14.53 35.98 14.64
C ALA A 35 13.10 35.49 14.36
N SER A 36 12.97 34.41 13.60
CA SER A 36 11.72 33.68 13.47
C SER A 36 11.45 32.98 14.79
N ALA A 37 10.62 33.62 15.62
CA ALA A 37 9.92 32.97 16.72
C ALA A 37 9.14 31.76 16.16
N GLY A 38 9.13 30.66 16.92
CA GLY A 38 8.39 29.44 16.61
C GLY A 38 6.95 29.75 16.23
N GLY A 39 6.68 29.61 14.93
CA GLY A 39 5.34 29.55 14.36
C GLY A 39 5.07 28.10 14.03
N ASP A 40 3.91 27.62 14.45
CA ASP A 40 3.30 26.37 14.04
C ASP A 40 3.22 26.32 12.50
N THR A 41 4.23 25.73 11.85
CA THR A 41 4.19 25.46 10.41
C THR A 41 3.56 24.10 10.23
N GLY A 42 2.24 24.03 10.39
CA GLY A 42 1.45 22.96 9.81
C GLY A 42 1.74 22.94 8.30
N GLY A 43 2.61 22.03 7.87
CA GLY A 43 3.00 21.91 6.46
C GLY A 43 1.77 21.68 5.59
N GLU A 44 1.79 22.22 4.38
CA GLU A 44 0.71 21.97 3.42
C GLU A 44 0.57 20.47 3.19
N ALA A 45 -0.66 19.96 3.27
CA ALA A 45 -0.94 18.54 3.09
C ALA A 45 -0.45 18.06 1.72
N ARG A 46 0.25 16.92 1.70
CA ARG A 46 0.80 16.31 0.48
C ARG A 46 0.08 15.01 0.16
N ASP A 47 0.06 14.67 -1.13
CA ASP A 47 -0.39 13.34 -1.57
C ASP A 47 0.73 12.31 -1.33
N LEU A 48 0.82 11.86 -0.09
CA LEU A 48 1.80 10.85 0.34
C LEU A 48 1.66 9.52 -0.40
N GLY A 49 0.48 9.22 -0.98
CA GLY A 49 0.25 7.98 -1.73
C GLY A 49 1.05 7.90 -3.03
N ARG A 50 1.48 9.05 -3.56
CA ARG A 50 2.26 9.20 -4.81
C ARG A 50 3.75 9.40 -4.58
N GLU A 51 4.17 9.64 -3.35
CA GLU A 51 5.58 9.79 -3.03
C GLU A 51 6.31 8.45 -3.11
N THR A 52 7.56 8.49 -3.52
CA THR A 52 8.46 7.34 -3.62
C THR A 52 9.65 7.53 -2.71
N LEU A 53 10.33 6.44 -2.34
CA LEU A 53 11.57 6.52 -1.59
C LEU A 53 12.62 7.25 -2.42
N ALA A 54 13.35 8.18 -1.80
CA ALA A 54 14.39 8.94 -2.49
C ALA A 54 15.59 8.04 -2.85
N PRO A 55 16.27 8.29 -3.98
CA PRO A 55 17.54 7.62 -4.27
C PRO A 55 18.57 7.88 -3.16
N GLY A 56 19.22 6.82 -2.68
CA GLY A 56 20.19 6.92 -1.59
C GLY A 56 19.61 6.74 -0.19
N ASP A 57 18.29 6.74 -0.04
CA ASP A 57 17.60 6.62 1.25
C ASP A 57 17.52 5.15 1.74
N GLY A 58 18.65 4.70 2.28
CA GLY A 58 18.79 3.36 2.84
C GLY A 58 18.74 2.23 1.80
N TRP A 59 18.75 1.00 2.31
CA TRP A 59 18.81 -0.21 1.49
C TRP A 59 17.61 -0.37 0.55
N ALA A 60 16.41 0.10 0.91
CA ALA A 60 15.25 0.00 0.00
C ALA A 60 15.36 0.90 -1.23
N SER A 61 16.28 1.87 -1.25
CA SER A 61 16.58 2.70 -2.42
C SER A 61 17.54 2.01 -3.41
N TRP A 62 18.20 0.94 -2.99
CA TRP A 62 19.21 0.24 -3.77
C TRP A 62 18.61 -0.45 -4.99
N SER A 63 19.41 -0.51 -6.06
CA SER A 63 19.07 -1.19 -7.31
C SER A 63 20.05 -2.31 -7.63
N GLY A 64 19.54 -3.45 -8.09
CA GLY A 64 20.33 -4.60 -8.49
C GLY A 64 19.62 -5.91 -8.17
N VAL A 65 20.36 -7.01 -8.20
CA VAL A 65 19.78 -8.35 -7.99
C VAL A 65 19.67 -8.66 -6.48
N SER A 66 18.47 -9.00 -6.04
CA SER A 66 18.18 -9.65 -4.76
C SER A 66 17.66 -11.08 -4.98
N ARG A 67 17.73 -11.92 -3.93
CA ARG A 67 17.34 -13.33 -3.99
C ARG A 67 16.50 -13.79 -2.79
N PRO A 68 15.36 -13.15 -2.46
CA PRO A 68 14.50 -13.62 -1.38
C PRO A 68 14.06 -15.08 -1.64
N GLU A 69 14.29 -15.97 -0.66
CA GLU A 69 14.05 -17.41 -0.78
C GLU A 69 14.63 -18.03 -2.08
N GLY A 70 15.78 -17.52 -2.54
CA GLY A 70 16.45 -17.99 -3.76
C GLY A 70 15.82 -17.49 -5.08
N ARG A 71 14.70 -16.76 -5.05
CA ARG A 71 14.05 -16.20 -6.23
C ARG A 71 14.78 -14.94 -6.69
N VAL A 72 15.27 -14.92 -7.93
CA VAL A 72 15.89 -13.72 -8.52
C VAL A 72 14.85 -12.59 -8.66
N VAL A 73 15.10 -11.47 -8.00
CA VAL A 73 14.33 -10.23 -8.09
C VAL A 73 15.27 -9.10 -8.52
N GLN A 74 14.87 -8.35 -9.55
CA GLN A 74 15.59 -7.14 -9.95
C GLN A 74 14.98 -5.94 -9.23
N ALA A 75 15.69 -5.42 -8.22
CA ALA A 75 15.30 -4.21 -7.52
C ALA A 75 15.71 -2.96 -8.30
N THR A 76 14.84 -1.94 -8.29
CA THR A 76 15.04 -0.66 -8.97
C THR A 76 14.77 0.53 -8.05
N GLY A 77 14.92 0.35 -6.73
CA GLY A 77 14.40 1.25 -5.70
C GLY A 77 12.94 0.94 -5.33
N THR A 78 12.35 1.78 -4.46
CA THR A 78 11.00 1.58 -3.92
C THR A 78 10.06 2.72 -4.29
N THR A 79 9.11 2.44 -5.19
CA THR A 79 8.07 3.36 -5.67
C THR A 79 6.66 2.99 -5.21
N GLY A 80 6.48 1.82 -4.61
CA GLY A 80 5.20 1.32 -4.15
C GLY A 80 4.16 1.29 -5.27
N GLY A 81 3.01 1.90 -4.98
CA GLY A 81 1.91 2.10 -5.92
C GLY A 81 1.85 3.48 -6.56
N ALA A 82 2.92 4.29 -6.54
CA ALA A 82 2.89 5.67 -7.03
C ALA A 82 2.33 5.80 -8.46
N ASP A 83 2.53 4.80 -9.32
CA ASP A 83 2.02 4.74 -10.71
C ASP A 83 0.60 4.16 -10.85
N ALA A 84 -0.11 3.90 -9.75
CA ALA A 84 -1.46 3.33 -9.77
C ALA A 84 -2.40 4.11 -10.71
N ALA A 85 -3.04 3.41 -11.65
CA ALA A 85 -4.07 3.97 -12.50
C ALA A 85 -5.23 4.54 -11.65
N ALA A 86 -6.04 5.45 -12.21
CA ALA A 86 -7.18 6.05 -11.49
C ALA A 86 -8.14 5.00 -10.92
N ALA A 87 -8.35 3.90 -11.65
CA ALA A 87 -9.15 2.76 -11.21
C ALA A 87 -8.56 2.04 -9.97
N GLN A 88 -7.27 2.18 -9.71
CA GLN A 88 -6.50 1.46 -8.68
C GLN A 88 -6.16 2.33 -7.45
N VAL A 89 -6.93 3.40 -7.22
CA VAL A 89 -6.79 4.28 -6.05
C VAL A 89 -7.97 4.08 -5.11
N TYR A 90 -7.71 3.63 -3.89
CA TYR A 90 -8.74 3.27 -2.93
C TYR A 90 -8.67 4.15 -1.69
N VAL A 91 -9.83 4.44 -1.11
CA VAL A 91 -9.95 5.08 0.20
C VAL A 91 -10.78 4.15 1.05
N VAL A 92 -10.25 3.75 2.20
CA VAL A 92 -10.82 2.68 3.03
C VAL A 92 -10.95 3.12 4.49
N ASP A 93 -12.05 2.73 5.12
CA ASP A 93 -12.34 2.98 6.55
C ASP A 93 -12.94 1.76 7.25
N THR A 94 -12.97 0.60 6.58
CA THR A 94 -13.38 -0.68 7.16
C THR A 94 -12.43 -1.80 6.80
N TRP A 95 -12.42 -2.85 7.61
CA TRP A 95 -11.56 -4.02 7.38
C TRP A 95 -11.86 -4.68 6.03
N THR A 96 -13.14 -4.85 5.68
CA THR A 96 -13.55 -5.42 4.38
C THR A 96 -13.02 -4.59 3.21
N GLN A 97 -13.17 -3.26 3.24
CA GLN A 97 -12.68 -2.41 2.16
C GLN A 97 -11.16 -2.47 2.03
N LEU A 98 -10.40 -2.52 3.14
CA LEU A 98 -8.94 -2.68 3.09
C LEU A 98 -8.55 -3.99 2.41
N ARG A 99 -9.20 -5.11 2.77
CA ARG A 99 -8.93 -6.43 2.15
C ARG A 99 -9.25 -6.42 0.65
N ASP A 100 -10.38 -5.83 0.28
CA ASP A 100 -10.83 -5.73 -1.11
C ASP A 100 -9.90 -4.84 -1.95
N ALA A 101 -9.46 -3.71 -1.40
CA ALA A 101 -8.49 -2.83 -2.04
C ALA A 101 -7.15 -3.53 -2.27
N LEU A 102 -6.62 -4.23 -1.26
CA LEU A 102 -5.36 -4.96 -1.38
C LEU A 102 -5.44 -6.16 -2.34
N GLY A 103 -6.58 -6.86 -2.37
CA GLY A 103 -6.86 -7.94 -3.31
C GLY A 103 -7.30 -7.48 -4.70
N GLY A 104 -7.52 -6.18 -4.91
CA GLY A 104 -7.92 -5.57 -6.18
C GLY A 104 -9.35 -5.89 -6.62
N ARG A 105 -10.19 -6.46 -5.75
CA ARG A 105 -11.59 -6.81 -6.04
C ARG A 105 -12.44 -7.04 -4.79
N PRO A 106 -13.76 -6.86 -4.87
CA PRO A 106 -14.68 -7.21 -3.79
C PRO A 106 -14.62 -8.69 -3.37
N GLY A 107 -14.79 -8.95 -2.08
CA GLY A 107 -14.79 -10.31 -1.51
C GLY A 107 -13.39 -10.93 -1.41
N SER A 108 -12.34 -10.11 -1.37
CA SER A 108 -10.96 -10.57 -1.25
C SER A 108 -10.69 -11.15 0.14
N THR A 109 -9.86 -12.19 0.16
CA THR A 109 -9.44 -12.87 1.38
C THR A 109 -8.04 -12.42 1.80
N GLY A 110 -7.63 -12.81 3.01
CA GLY A 110 -6.33 -12.51 3.57
C GLY A 110 -5.15 -12.83 2.66
N THR A 111 -5.27 -13.79 1.73
CA THR A 111 -4.18 -14.23 0.83
C THR A 111 -4.32 -13.73 -0.60
N THR A 112 -5.48 -13.18 -1.00
CA THR A 112 -5.76 -12.80 -2.40
C THR A 112 -4.71 -11.84 -2.93
N ALA A 113 -4.26 -10.88 -2.12
CA ALA A 113 -3.28 -9.86 -2.50
C ALA A 113 -1.92 -10.41 -2.96
N ARG A 114 -1.50 -11.61 -2.54
CA ARG A 114 -0.16 -12.17 -2.83
C ARG A 114 0.13 -12.30 -4.33
N THR A 115 -0.89 -12.55 -5.14
CA THR A 115 -0.73 -12.77 -6.59
C THR A 115 -1.01 -11.52 -7.41
N VAL A 116 -1.35 -10.41 -6.76
CA VAL A 116 -1.84 -9.21 -7.45
C VAL A 116 -0.68 -8.22 -7.60
N THR A 117 -0.40 -7.81 -8.83
CA THR A 117 0.80 -7.02 -9.16
C THR A 117 0.50 -5.67 -9.78
N GLU A 118 -0.75 -5.37 -10.14
CA GLU A 118 -1.13 -4.05 -10.61
C GLU A 118 -0.81 -2.99 -9.53
N PRO A 119 -0.19 -1.86 -9.89
CA PRO A 119 0.11 -0.82 -8.92
C PRO A 119 -1.15 -0.26 -8.26
N ARG A 120 -1.13 -0.14 -6.92
CA ARG A 120 -2.29 0.32 -6.12
C ARG A 120 -1.91 1.30 -5.04
N ILE A 121 -2.76 2.29 -4.82
CA ILE A 121 -2.70 3.17 -3.64
C ILE A 121 -3.92 2.92 -2.77
N VAL A 122 -3.69 2.76 -1.48
CA VAL A 122 -4.73 2.55 -0.47
C VAL A 122 -4.58 3.62 0.62
N TYR A 123 -5.46 4.62 0.61
CA TYR A 123 -5.58 5.60 1.68
C TYR A 123 -6.44 5.03 2.80
N VAL A 124 -5.89 4.95 4.01
CA VAL A 124 -6.58 4.50 5.22
C VAL A 124 -7.08 5.72 5.99
N ARG A 125 -8.33 5.70 6.43
CA ARG A 125 -8.93 6.77 7.25
C ARG A 125 -9.49 6.22 8.55
N GLY A 126 -9.44 7.05 9.60
CA GLY A 126 -10.00 6.71 10.91
C GLY A 126 -9.42 5.41 11.46
N THR A 127 -10.19 4.69 12.27
CA THR A 127 -9.76 3.42 12.86
C THR A 127 -10.39 2.23 12.13
N ILE A 128 -9.56 1.36 11.59
CA ILE A 128 -9.93 0.05 11.07
C ILE A 128 -9.60 -1.01 12.13
N ASP A 129 -10.62 -1.63 12.72
CA ASP A 129 -10.46 -2.78 13.62
C ASP A 129 -10.59 -4.09 12.84
N ALA A 130 -9.52 -4.88 12.79
CA ALA A 130 -9.48 -6.16 12.06
C ALA A 130 -10.40 -7.22 12.67
N SER A 131 -10.86 -7.03 13.91
CA SER A 131 -11.84 -7.90 14.57
C SER A 131 -13.27 -7.59 14.15
N VAL A 132 -13.53 -6.47 13.48
CA VAL A 132 -14.87 -6.11 12.98
C VAL A 132 -15.18 -6.88 11.70
N ARG A 133 -16.31 -7.58 11.70
CA ARG A 133 -16.83 -8.36 10.56
C ARG A 133 -17.60 -7.46 9.60
N ALA A 134 -17.91 -7.99 8.42
CA ALA A 134 -18.66 -7.27 7.37
C ALA A 134 -20.07 -6.82 7.80
N ASP A 135 -20.65 -7.46 8.82
CA ASP A 135 -21.95 -7.09 9.41
C ASP A 135 -21.85 -6.02 10.50
N GLY A 136 -20.63 -5.51 10.79
CA GLY A 136 -20.36 -4.52 11.82
C GLY A 136 -20.19 -5.09 13.23
N THR A 137 -20.30 -6.41 13.43
CA THR A 137 -20.05 -7.04 14.73
C THR A 137 -18.56 -7.22 14.98
N ARG A 138 -18.12 -7.03 16.22
CA ARG A 138 -16.74 -7.30 16.63
C ARG A 138 -16.58 -8.75 17.10
N ALA A 139 -15.58 -9.46 16.59
CA ALA A 139 -15.22 -10.79 17.03
C ALA A 139 -14.46 -10.76 18.36
N THR A 140 -14.76 -11.69 19.25
CA THR A 140 -14.01 -11.92 20.50
C THR A 140 -13.18 -13.21 20.42
N CYS A 141 -12.19 -13.35 21.31
CA CYS A 141 -11.43 -14.61 21.46
C CYS A 141 -12.37 -15.81 21.69
N ASP A 142 -13.42 -15.63 22.48
CA ASP A 142 -14.44 -16.65 22.72
C ASP A 142 -15.21 -17.03 21.45
N ASP A 143 -15.53 -16.07 20.58
CA ASP A 143 -16.20 -16.34 19.30
C ASP A 143 -15.31 -17.15 18.35
N HIS A 144 -14.00 -16.91 18.36
CA HIS A 144 -13.05 -17.72 17.61
C HIS A 144 -12.95 -19.14 18.19
N ALA A 145 -12.83 -19.26 19.52
CA ALA A 145 -12.72 -20.55 20.21
C ALA A 145 -13.96 -21.44 20.02
N ARG A 146 -15.17 -20.87 20.11
CA ARG A 146 -16.43 -21.62 20.00
C ARG A 146 -16.69 -22.24 18.62
N GLN A 147 -15.98 -21.79 17.59
CA GLN A 147 -16.05 -22.39 16.25
C GLN A 147 -15.28 -23.72 16.15
N VAL A 148 -14.50 -24.07 17.17
CA VAL A 148 -13.66 -25.26 17.20
C VAL A 148 -14.16 -26.23 18.26
N THR A 149 -14.27 -27.50 17.91
CA THR A 149 -14.58 -28.60 18.85
C THR A 149 -13.35 -29.45 19.12
N VAL A 150 -13.15 -29.84 20.39
CA VAL A 150 -12.05 -30.73 20.78
C VAL A 150 -12.41 -32.17 20.43
N ALA A 151 -11.59 -32.80 19.56
CA ALA A 151 -11.82 -34.16 19.10
C ALA A 151 -11.87 -35.16 20.28
N GLY A 152 -12.78 -36.14 20.18
CA GLY A 152 -13.03 -37.13 21.24
C GLY A 152 -13.97 -36.67 22.36
N SER A 153 -14.00 -35.37 22.69
CA SER A 153 -14.94 -34.83 23.68
C SER A 153 -16.24 -34.32 23.05
N GLY A 154 -16.16 -33.77 21.83
CA GLY A 154 -17.28 -33.04 21.20
C GLY A 154 -17.59 -31.68 21.82
N ALA A 155 -16.85 -31.26 22.85
CA ALA A 155 -17.04 -29.98 23.50
C ALA A 155 -16.35 -28.83 22.72
N PRO A 156 -16.88 -27.59 22.80
CA PRO A 156 -16.18 -26.42 22.27
C PRO A 156 -14.82 -26.20 22.94
N PHE A 157 -13.85 -25.71 22.18
CA PHE A 157 -12.55 -25.32 22.72
C PHE A 157 -12.69 -24.13 23.68
N SER A 158 -11.86 -24.11 24.73
CA SER A 158 -11.67 -22.93 25.59
C SER A 158 -10.21 -22.82 26.00
N MET A 159 -9.67 -21.61 25.92
CA MET A 159 -8.27 -21.36 26.31
C MET A 159 -8.05 -21.57 27.82
N ALA A 160 -9.07 -21.29 28.65
CA ALA A 160 -9.01 -21.59 30.08
C ALA A 160 -8.88 -23.10 30.36
N GLY A 161 -9.61 -23.94 29.63
CA GLY A 161 -9.49 -25.40 29.73
C GLY A 161 -8.14 -25.92 29.23
N HIS A 162 -7.60 -25.32 28.17
CA HIS A 162 -6.24 -25.59 27.68
C HIS A 162 -5.19 -25.27 28.75
N ILE A 163 -5.25 -24.08 29.34
CA ILE A 163 -4.35 -23.67 30.43
C ILE A 163 -4.47 -24.57 31.66
N ALA A 164 -5.67 -25.03 32.02
CA ALA A 164 -5.82 -25.93 33.15
C ALA A 164 -5.22 -27.33 32.88
N HIS A 165 -5.27 -27.79 31.63
CA HIS A 165 -4.80 -29.12 31.25
C HIS A 165 -3.28 -29.22 31.13
N PHE A 166 -2.64 -28.20 30.54
CA PHE A 166 -1.20 -28.17 30.26
C PHE A 166 -0.37 -27.46 31.34
N ASP A 167 -0.88 -27.39 32.56
CA ASP A 167 -0.17 -26.81 33.70
C ASP A 167 1.13 -27.59 33.97
N PRO A 168 2.32 -26.95 33.90
CA PRO A 168 3.60 -27.61 34.15
C PRO A 168 3.79 -28.10 35.59
N GLU A 169 3.02 -27.58 36.55
CA GLU A 169 2.96 -28.08 37.93
C GLU A 169 1.88 -29.16 38.11
N GLY A 170 1.01 -29.31 37.12
CA GLY A 170 -0.06 -30.30 37.09
C GLY A 170 0.39 -31.66 36.54
N PRO A 171 -0.58 -32.57 36.30
CA PRO A 171 -0.30 -33.94 35.83
C PRO A 171 0.37 -34.03 34.45
N TRP A 172 0.26 -33.00 33.60
CA TRP A 172 0.92 -32.97 32.30
C TRP A 172 2.43 -32.77 32.44
N GLY A 173 2.86 -31.94 33.39
CA GLY A 173 4.26 -31.62 33.61
C GLY A 173 4.85 -30.74 32.51
N ARG A 174 6.18 -30.73 32.40
CA ARG A 174 6.95 -29.85 31.49
C ARG A 174 7.14 -30.41 30.08
N THR A 175 6.26 -31.28 29.61
CA THR A 175 6.31 -31.80 28.23
C THR A 175 5.54 -30.87 27.29
N ASP A 176 6.00 -30.75 26.05
CA ASP A 176 5.33 -29.94 25.04
C ASP A 176 3.84 -30.31 24.93
N PRO A 177 2.92 -29.33 24.98
CA PRO A 177 1.50 -29.56 24.77
C PRO A 177 1.25 -30.34 23.48
N SER A 178 0.38 -31.35 23.55
CA SER A 178 0.04 -32.18 22.38
C SER A 178 -1.33 -32.83 22.52
N GLY A 179 -1.79 -33.46 21.44
CA GLY A 179 -3.07 -34.17 21.38
C GLY A 179 -4.26 -33.25 21.10
N PRO A 180 -5.50 -33.78 21.20
CA PRO A 180 -6.70 -33.13 20.67
C PRO A 180 -6.97 -31.71 21.19
N LEU A 181 -6.53 -31.38 22.42
CA LEU A 181 -6.75 -30.06 23.00
C LEU A 181 -5.76 -29.02 22.46
N GLU A 182 -4.51 -29.41 22.19
CA GLU A 182 -3.54 -28.53 21.53
C GLU A 182 -3.89 -28.36 20.04
N ASP A 183 -4.31 -29.44 19.37
CA ASP A 183 -4.82 -29.36 17.99
C ASP A 183 -5.99 -28.37 17.88
N ALA A 184 -6.87 -28.34 18.88
CA ALA A 184 -7.97 -27.39 18.95
C ALA A 184 -7.51 -25.94 19.20
N ARG A 185 -6.45 -25.70 19.99
CA ARG A 185 -5.84 -24.37 20.12
C ARG A 185 -5.29 -23.88 18.79
N VAL A 186 -4.55 -24.74 18.07
CA VAL A 186 -4.02 -24.44 16.73
C VAL A 186 -5.15 -24.10 15.76
N ALA A 187 -6.23 -24.88 15.77
CA ALA A 187 -7.41 -24.59 14.94
C ALA A 187 -8.09 -23.27 15.33
N ALA A 188 -8.18 -22.94 16.62
CA ALA A 188 -8.77 -21.66 17.08
C ALA A 188 -7.90 -20.46 16.66
N ALA A 189 -6.58 -20.58 16.74
CA ALA A 189 -5.64 -19.59 16.21
C ALA A 189 -5.78 -19.41 14.69
N ALA A 190 -6.04 -20.49 13.94
CA ALA A 190 -6.31 -20.40 12.50
C ALA A 190 -7.63 -19.66 12.20
N VAL A 191 -8.66 -19.82 13.04
CA VAL A 191 -9.93 -19.09 12.92
C VAL A 191 -9.72 -17.59 13.16
N GLN A 192 -8.94 -17.20 14.17
CA GLN A 192 -8.58 -15.80 14.39
C GLN A 192 -7.75 -15.25 13.21
N ALA A 193 -6.73 -15.98 12.77
CA ALA A 193 -5.88 -15.56 11.65
C ALA A 193 -6.67 -15.34 10.36
N ALA A 194 -7.70 -16.16 10.07
CA ALA A 194 -8.56 -15.96 8.90
C ALA A 194 -9.32 -14.60 8.94
N GLN A 195 -9.64 -14.13 10.15
CA GLN A 195 -10.26 -12.83 10.40
C GLN A 195 -9.22 -11.71 10.31
N THR A 196 -8.14 -11.76 11.08
CA THR A 196 -7.28 -10.59 11.35
C THR A 196 -6.02 -10.48 10.49
N GLN A 197 -5.59 -11.56 9.82
CA GLN A 197 -4.38 -11.52 9.00
C GLN A 197 -4.69 -11.06 7.58
N GLN A 198 -3.90 -10.11 7.07
CA GLN A 198 -4.02 -9.61 5.71
C GLN A 198 -2.64 -9.50 5.04
N HIS A 199 -2.51 -10.12 3.87
CA HIS A 199 -1.30 -10.01 3.05
C HIS A 199 -1.30 -8.71 2.23
N VAL A 200 -0.12 -8.18 1.97
CA VAL A 200 0.12 -7.07 1.05
C VAL A 200 0.94 -7.61 -0.13
N GLY A 201 0.43 -7.39 -1.33
CA GLY A 201 1.06 -7.79 -2.59
C GLY A 201 2.12 -6.81 -3.09
N SER A 202 2.56 -7.00 -4.34
CA SER A 202 3.58 -6.13 -4.94
C SER A 202 3.00 -4.81 -5.46
N ASN A 203 3.84 -3.77 -5.57
CA ASN A 203 3.51 -2.46 -6.13
C ASN A 203 2.36 -1.75 -5.39
N VAL A 204 2.40 -1.77 -4.06
CA VAL A 204 1.36 -1.19 -3.20
C VAL A 204 1.93 -0.05 -2.37
N THR A 205 1.19 1.06 -2.30
CA THR A 205 1.36 2.09 -1.27
C THR A 205 0.14 2.07 -0.35
N ILE A 206 0.35 1.78 0.93
CA ILE A 206 -0.65 1.95 1.99
C ILE A 206 -0.26 3.20 2.77
N VAL A 207 -1.19 4.14 2.92
CA VAL A 207 -0.90 5.40 3.60
C VAL A 207 -2.07 5.88 4.45
N GLY A 208 -1.80 6.29 5.69
CA GLY A 208 -2.82 6.87 6.55
C GLY A 208 -3.09 8.33 6.27
N VAL A 209 -4.36 8.71 6.38
CA VAL A 209 -4.86 10.08 6.25
C VAL A 209 -5.38 10.56 7.60
N GLY A 210 -4.87 11.68 8.09
CA GLY A 210 -5.17 12.17 9.44
C GLY A 210 -4.64 11.22 10.51
N ASP A 211 -5.48 10.87 11.49
CA ASP A 211 -5.15 10.02 12.64
C ASP A 211 -5.35 8.52 12.36
N ALA A 212 -5.15 8.08 11.12
CA ALA A 212 -5.48 6.74 10.67
C ALA A 212 -4.80 5.62 11.50
N ARG A 213 -5.61 4.61 11.89
CA ARG A 213 -5.18 3.45 12.68
C ARG A 213 -5.68 2.15 12.06
N ILE A 214 -4.87 1.10 12.16
CA ILE A 214 -5.30 -0.28 11.99
C ILE A 214 -5.01 -1.03 13.30
N VAL A 215 -6.03 -1.61 13.90
CA VAL A 215 -5.97 -2.26 15.22
C VAL A 215 -6.27 -3.75 15.07
N GLY A 216 -5.54 -4.60 15.78
CA GLY A 216 -5.80 -6.05 15.79
C GLY A 216 -5.32 -6.80 14.56
N ALA A 217 -4.75 -6.11 13.56
CA ALA A 217 -4.33 -6.72 12.30
C ALA A 217 -2.93 -7.30 12.39
N ASN A 218 -2.74 -8.44 11.71
CA ASN A 218 -1.42 -8.95 11.35
C ASN A 218 -1.21 -8.69 9.84
N LEU A 219 -0.55 -7.58 9.51
CA LEU A 219 -0.26 -7.22 8.13
C LEU A 219 1.02 -7.92 7.68
N ARG A 220 0.96 -8.62 6.54
CA ARG A 220 2.11 -9.38 6.01
C ARG A 220 2.46 -8.96 4.60
N ILE A 221 3.55 -8.21 4.43
CA ILE A 221 4.17 -7.99 3.13
C ILE A 221 4.88 -9.30 2.76
N ARG A 222 4.26 -10.09 1.88
CA ARG A 222 4.70 -11.46 1.66
C ARG A 222 4.68 -11.89 0.21
N ASP A 223 5.80 -12.50 -0.21
CA ASP A 223 6.11 -12.85 -1.60
C ASP A 223 6.00 -11.64 -2.54
N ALA A 224 6.26 -10.45 -2.00
CA ALA A 224 5.99 -9.18 -2.63
C ALA A 224 7.29 -8.44 -2.99
N SER A 225 7.17 -7.47 -3.87
CA SER A 225 8.23 -6.50 -4.09
C SER A 225 7.65 -5.11 -4.27
N ASN A 226 8.44 -4.08 -3.96
CA ASN A 226 8.08 -2.69 -4.18
C ASN A 226 6.83 -2.26 -3.39
N VAL A 227 6.98 -2.15 -2.06
CA VAL A 227 5.86 -1.82 -1.14
C VAL A 227 6.22 -0.63 -0.26
N ILE A 228 5.26 0.27 -0.07
CA ILE A 228 5.35 1.43 0.82
C ILE A 228 4.23 1.34 1.86
N VAL A 229 4.56 1.50 3.14
CA VAL A 229 3.58 1.62 4.24
C VAL A 229 3.93 2.85 5.06
N ARG A 230 3.04 3.85 5.07
CA ARG A 230 3.38 5.18 5.62
C ARG A 230 2.29 5.87 6.43
N ASN A 231 2.69 6.72 7.36
CA ASN A 231 1.83 7.67 8.07
C ASN A 231 0.57 7.07 8.69
N LEU A 232 0.67 5.93 9.37
CA LEU A 232 -0.46 5.28 10.04
C LEU A 232 -0.05 4.58 11.33
N THR A 233 -0.98 4.44 12.27
CA THR A 233 -0.75 3.65 13.48
C THR A 233 -1.13 2.20 13.24
N LEU A 234 -0.22 1.26 13.52
CA LEU A 234 -0.51 -0.17 13.59
C LEU A 234 -0.46 -0.60 15.05
N SER A 235 -1.57 -1.09 15.59
CA SER A 235 -1.71 -1.27 17.03
C SER A 235 -2.27 -2.64 17.38
N ASP A 236 -1.76 -3.21 18.46
CA ASP A 236 -2.33 -4.34 19.19
C ASP A 236 -2.59 -5.58 18.33
N ALA A 237 -1.56 -6.13 17.69
CA ALA A 237 -1.63 -7.40 16.98
C ALA A 237 -1.72 -8.60 17.95
N SER A 238 -2.80 -8.67 18.75
CA SER A 238 -2.95 -9.64 19.83
C SER A 238 -3.37 -11.03 19.34
N ASP A 239 -2.69 -12.07 19.81
CA ASP A 239 -3.05 -13.48 19.67
C ASP A 239 -3.89 -13.94 20.86
N CYS A 240 -5.12 -14.40 20.60
CA CYS A 240 -6.00 -14.94 21.64
C CYS A 240 -5.50 -16.27 22.20
N PHE A 241 -4.64 -16.97 21.45
CA PHE A 241 -4.30 -18.37 21.67
C PHE A 241 -2.79 -18.61 21.61
N PRO A 242 -1.96 -17.88 22.39
CA PRO A 242 -0.52 -18.10 22.43
C PRO A 242 -0.18 -19.55 22.78
N GLN A 243 0.92 -20.05 22.24
CA GLN A 243 1.42 -21.40 22.49
C GLN A 243 2.27 -21.44 23.75
N TRP A 244 2.05 -22.41 24.64
CA TRP A 244 2.97 -22.70 25.73
C TRP A 244 4.11 -23.60 25.25
N ASP A 245 5.35 -23.13 25.40
CA ASP A 245 6.57 -23.91 25.18
C ASP A 245 7.32 -24.05 26.52
N PRO A 246 7.30 -25.22 27.18
CA PRO A 246 8.01 -25.44 28.43
C PRO A 246 9.54 -25.55 28.28
N GLY A 247 10.04 -25.75 27.06
CA GLY A 247 11.47 -25.82 26.74
C GLY A 247 12.11 -24.45 26.49
N ASP A 248 11.33 -23.46 26.10
CA ASP A 248 11.83 -22.13 25.75
C ASP A 248 12.53 -21.44 26.94
N THR A 249 13.77 -21.00 26.73
CA THR A 249 14.70 -20.46 27.75
C THR A 249 14.92 -21.35 28.99
N GLY A 250 14.49 -22.61 28.97
CA GLY A 250 14.53 -23.54 30.11
C GLY A 250 13.51 -23.25 31.23
N ALA A 251 12.99 -22.02 31.33
CA ALA A 251 11.89 -21.67 32.23
C ALA A 251 10.51 -21.96 31.61
N GLY A 252 10.45 -21.95 30.28
CA GLY A 252 9.25 -21.99 29.45
C GLY A 252 8.73 -20.58 29.13
N ASN A 253 8.02 -20.41 28.01
CA ASN A 253 7.39 -19.15 27.60
C ASN A 253 6.08 -19.38 26.86
N TRP A 254 5.25 -18.33 26.86
CA TRP A 254 4.13 -18.21 25.93
C TRP A 254 4.62 -17.50 24.66
N ASN A 255 4.29 -18.04 23.50
CA ASN A 255 4.69 -17.50 22.20
C ASN A 255 3.46 -17.22 21.34
N SER A 256 3.31 -15.97 20.91
CA SER A 256 2.27 -15.52 19.98
C SER A 256 2.77 -15.51 18.54
N ALA A 257 1.86 -15.45 17.57
CA ALA A 257 2.21 -15.59 16.14
C ALA A 257 2.09 -14.31 15.31
N TYR A 258 1.69 -13.20 15.91
CA TYR A 258 1.22 -12.03 15.20
C TYR A 258 2.12 -10.81 15.45
N ASP A 259 2.62 -10.25 14.36
CA ASP A 259 3.26 -8.95 14.34
C ASP A 259 2.28 -7.90 13.82
N ASN A 260 2.46 -6.63 14.21
CA ASN A 260 1.74 -5.55 13.55
C ASN A 260 2.06 -5.49 12.04
N LEU A 261 3.35 -5.64 11.69
CA LEU A 261 3.81 -5.71 10.31
C LEU A 261 4.95 -6.73 10.13
N SER A 262 4.71 -7.81 9.38
CA SER A 262 5.77 -8.73 8.96
C SER A 262 6.20 -8.47 7.52
N VAL A 263 7.51 -8.33 7.27
CA VAL A 263 8.14 -8.41 5.95
C VAL A 263 8.70 -9.82 5.78
N TRP A 264 8.10 -10.57 4.88
CA TRP A 264 8.33 -12.01 4.71
C TRP A 264 8.65 -12.33 3.25
N SER A 265 9.83 -12.89 2.95
CA SER A 265 10.24 -13.25 1.59
C SER A 265 9.96 -12.16 0.55
N SER A 266 10.24 -10.91 0.90
CA SER A 266 9.89 -9.72 0.10
C SER A 266 11.09 -8.79 -0.11
N THR A 267 11.01 -7.95 -1.14
CA THR A 267 12.13 -7.07 -1.55
C THR A 267 11.69 -5.63 -1.81
N SER A 268 12.52 -4.65 -1.47
CA SER A 268 12.24 -3.22 -1.73
C SER A 268 10.98 -2.76 -0.98
N VAL A 269 11.14 -2.60 0.33
CA VAL A 269 10.06 -2.20 1.23
C VAL A 269 10.46 -0.95 2.00
N TRP A 270 9.60 0.07 1.95
CA TRP A 270 9.76 1.30 2.71
C TRP A 270 8.66 1.42 3.76
N VAL A 271 9.08 1.45 5.02
CA VAL A 271 8.21 1.69 6.17
C VAL A 271 8.60 3.04 6.73
N ASP A 272 7.66 3.99 6.75
CA ASP A 272 7.99 5.36 7.13
C ASP A 272 6.90 6.10 7.87
N HIS A 273 7.26 6.85 8.91
CA HIS A 273 6.30 7.59 9.72
C HIS A 273 5.16 6.69 10.25
N LEU A 274 5.49 5.47 10.68
CA LEU A 274 4.52 4.62 11.37
C LEU A 274 4.56 4.87 12.87
N ARG A 275 3.45 4.60 13.55
CA ARG A 275 3.43 4.36 14.99
C ARG A 275 3.06 2.90 15.23
N LEU A 276 3.84 2.18 16.04
CA LEU A 276 3.58 0.78 16.37
C LEU A 276 3.57 0.56 17.87
N ASP A 277 2.52 -0.11 18.39
CA ASP A 277 2.29 -0.32 19.82
C ASP A 277 1.37 -1.50 20.13
N ASP A 278 1.28 -1.85 21.42
CA ASP A 278 0.41 -2.90 21.96
C ASP A 278 -1.00 -2.41 22.33
N GLY A 279 -1.33 -1.15 22.01
CA GLY A 279 -2.66 -0.56 22.20
C GLY A 279 -3.24 -0.75 23.60
N ASP A 280 -4.37 -1.45 23.69
CA ASP A 280 -5.11 -1.70 24.94
C ASP A 280 -4.48 -2.82 25.80
N HIS A 281 -3.46 -3.51 25.31
CA HIS A 281 -2.79 -4.62 25.98
C HIS A 281 -1.30 -4.38 26.21
N PRO A 282 -0.86 -3.21 26.73
CA PRO A 282 0.56 -2.91 26.87
C PRO A 282 1.23 -3.88 27.87
N PRO A 283 2.57 -4.06 27.80
CA PRO A 283 3.30 -5.02 28.63
C PRO A 283 3.03 -4.91 30.14
N ALA A 284 2.71 -3.70 30.62
CA ALA A 284 2.37 -3.44 32.02
C ALA A 284 1.06 -4.12 32.49
N THR A 285 0.19 -4.50 31.56
CA THR A 285 -1.10 -5.17 31.83
C THR A 285 -1.04 -6.69 31.66
N THR A 286 0.09 -7.21 31.16
CA THR A 286 0.26 -8.63 30.86
C THR A 286 0.16 -9.47 32.12
N ARG A 287 -0.88 -10.32 32.17
CA ARG A 287 -1.06 -11.28 33.26
C ARG A 287 0.01 -12.36 33.24
N THR A 288 0.22 -13.01 34.38
CA THR A 288 1.13 -14.17 34.50
C THR A 288 0.35 -15.48 34.46
N VAL A 289 0.82 -16.46 33.68
CA VAL A 289 0.33 -17.85 33.64
C VAL A 289 1.54 -18.78 33.68
N TYR A 290 1.50 -19.80 34.55
CA TYR A 290 2.64 -20.70 34.82
C TYR A 290 3.92 -19.98 35.27
N GLY A 291 3.79 -18.85 35.98
CA GLY A 291 4.93 -18.04 36.39
C GLY A 291 5.62 -17.27 35.26
N ARG A 292 5.04 -17.24 34.06
CA ARG A 292 5.55 -16.51 32.89
C ARG A 292 4.52 -15.48 32.39
N PRO A 293 4.95 -14.36 31.77
CA PRO A 293 4.03 -13.47 31.09
C PRO A 293 3.19 -14.25 30.06
N TYR A 294 1.88 -14.07 30.09
CA TYR A 294 0.98 -14.61 29.07
C TYR A 294 1.04 -13.71 27.85
N GLU A 295 2.13 -13.86 27.09
CA GLU A 295 2.53 -12.97 26.01
C GLU A 295 1.60 -13.14 24.80
N VAL A 296 0.71 -12.17 24.60
CA VAL A 296 -0.28 -12.14 23.51
C VAL A 296 0.23 -11.41 22.25
N HIS A 297 1.43 -10.81 22.29
CA HIS A 297 2.04 -10.14 21.14
C HIS A 297 3.33 -10.86 20.72
N ASP A 298 3.67 -10.79 19.44
CA ASP A 298 5.02 -11.19 18.97
C ASP A 298 5.89 -9.98 18.70
N GLY A 299 6.10 -9.57 17.45
CA GLY A 299 6.86 -8.36 17.11
C GLY A 299 6.02 -7.15 16.70
N LEU A 300 6.62 -5.96 16.71
CA LEU A 300 6.03 -4.80 16.04
C LEU A 300 6.32 -4.85 14.52
N LEU A 301 7.60 -4.98 14.16
CA LEU A 301 8.04 -5.04 12.76
C LEU A 301 9.16 -6.05 12.57
N ASP A 302 8.82 -7.19 11.98
CA ASP A 302 9.77 -8.27 11.72
C ASP A 302 10.16 -8.36 10.24
N VAL A 303 11.45 -8.58 9.96
CA VAL A 303 12.00 -8.78 8.62
C VAL A 303 12.65 -10.16 8.54
N THR A 304 11.99 -11.11 7.90
CA THR A 304 12.37 -12.53 7.96
C THR A 304 12.28 -13.24 6.61
N HIS A 305 12.76 -14.50 6.57
CA HIS A 305 12.58 -15.42 5.44
C HIS A 305 13.18 -14.89 4.14
N GLY A 306 14.47 -14.50 4.19
CA GLY A 306 15.20 -13.95 3.05
C GLY A 306 14.70 -12.59 2.56
N SER A 307 13.85 -11.88 3.32
CA SER A 307 13.46 -10.51 2.97
C SER A 307 14.69 -9.61 2.84
N ASP A 308 14.63 -8.63 1.96
CA ASP A 308 15.83 -7.89 1.59
C ASP A 308 15.50 -6.48 1.10
N LEU A 309 16.45 -5.55 1.21
CA LEU A 309 16.28 -4.16 0.78
C LEU A 309 15.09 -3.47 1.48
N VAL A 310 15.19 -3.33 2.79
CA VAL A 310 14.17 -2.68 3.63
C VAL A 310 14.73 -1.38 4.22
N THR A 311 13.96 -0.30 4.19
CA THR A 311 14.25 0.96 4.90
C THR A 311 13.09 1.22 5.85
N VAL A 312 13.41 1.41 7.13
CA VAL A 312 12.50 1.81 8.21
C VAL A 312 12.94 3.17 8.71
N SER A 313 12.12 4.19 8.46
CA SER A 313 12.49 5.58 8.73
C SER A 313 11.42 6.33 9.51
N TRP A 314 11.83 7.26 10.38
CA TRP A 314 10.90 8.17 11.07
C TRP A 314 9.74 7.46 11.79
N THR A 315 9.93 6.21 12.21
CA THR A 315 8.89 5.37 12.81
C THR A 315 9.00 5.43 14.32
N HIS A 316 7.87 5.50 15.02
CA HIS A 316 7.79 5.44 16.47
C HIS A 316 7.36 4.05 16.93
N PHE A 317 8.27 3.31 17.54
CA PHE A 317 8.01 2.05 18.22
C PHE A 317 7.87 2.33 19.72
N HIS A 318 6.78 1.90 20.35
CA HIS A 318 6.67 2.10 21.80
C HIS A 318 5.84 1.06 22.53
N ASP A 319 6.07 0.98 23.85
CA ASP A 319 5.30 0.18 24.79
C ASP A 319 5.09 -1.27 24.34
N HIS A 320 6.20 -1.95 24.02
CA HIS A 320 6.20 -3.32 23.49
C HIS A 320 7.45 -4.09 23.95
N ASP A 321 7.41 -5.43 23.99
CA ASP A 321 8.57 -6.26 24.36
C ASP A 321 9.52 -6.48 23.15
N LYS A 322 9.15 -7.34 22.20
CA LYS A 322 10.04 -7.87 21.15
C LYS A 322 9.93 -7.09 19.83
N THR A 323 10.53 -5.92 19.75
CA THR A 323 10.18 -4.94 18.70
C THR A 323 10.43 -5.35 17.25
N SER A 324 11.68 -5.66 16.88
CA SER A 324 12.06 -5.90 15.49
C SER A 324 13.14 -6.98 15.34
N LEU A 325 12.72 -8.13 14.85
CA LEU A 325 13.60 -9.24 14.50
C LEU A 325 13.99 -9.18 13.02
N VAL A 326 15.29 -9.18 12.75
CA VAL A 326 15.85 -9.33 11.41
C VAL A 326 16.46 -10.72 11.30
N GLY A 327 15.74 -11.64 10.65
CA GLY A 327 16.09 -13.05 10.51
C GLY A 327 15.64 -13.94 11.66
N SER A 328 14.81 -14.93 11.35
CA SER A 328 14.03 -15.69 12.35
C SER A 328 14.79 -16.81 13.05
N SER A 329 15.83 -17.40 12.43
CA SER A 329 16.49 -18.59 12.97
C SER A 329 17.97 -18.70 12.61
N ASP A 330 18.77 -19.25 13.52
CA ASP A 330 20.19 -19.56 13.31
C ASP A 330 20.42 -20.71 12.32
N SER A 331 19.38 -21.50 12.02
CA SER A 331 19.46 -22.63 11.09
C SER A 331 19.00 -22.27 9.67
N ARG A 332 18.48 -21.06 9.44
CA ARG A 332 18.07 -20.57 8.12
C ARG A 332 19.27 -20.01 7.36
N THR A 333 20.22 -20.87 7.05
CA THR A 333 21.44 -20.51 6.33
C THR A 333 21.21 -19.91 4.94
N GLN A 334 20.01 -20.11 4.38
CA GLN A 334 19.58 -19.51 3.12
C GLN A 334 19.35 -18.00 3.20
N ASP A 335 19.29 -17.41 4.40
CA ASP A 335 19.13 -15.96 4.60
C ASP A 335 20.45 -15.18 4.39
N ARG A 336 21.57 -15.87 4.16
CA ARG A 336 22.89 -15.24 3.94
C ARG A 336 22.90 -14.39 2.67
N GLY A 337 23.34 -13.14 2.83
CA GLY A 337 23.37 -12.15 1.75
C GLY A 337 22.00 -11.53 1.45
N GLN A 338 21.01 -11.74 2.32
CA GLN A 338 19.74 -11.01 2.36
C GLN A 338 19.67 -10.24 3.69
N HIS A 339 18.47 -9.84 4.13
CA HIS A 339 18.25 -9.07 5.34
C HIS A 339 19.06 -7.75 5.36
N ARG A 340 19.23 -7.12 4.20
CA ARG A 340 19.80 -5.77 4.11
C ARG A 340 18.74 -4.76 4.53
N VAL A 341 18.88 -4.22 5.73
CA VAL A 341 17.88 -3.35 6.38
C VAL A 341 18.51 -2.06 6.87
N THR A 342 17.84 -0.93 6.68
CA THR A 342 18.26 0.37 7.23
C THR A 342 17.21 0.84 8.23
N TYR A 343 17.63 1.20 9.43
CA TYR A 343 16.82 1.89 10.44
C TYR A 343 17.40 3.28 10.66
N HIS A 344 16.64 4.34 10.34
CA HIS A 344 17.09 5.69 10.67
C HIS A 344 16.00 6.64 11.11
N HIS A 345 16.37 7.59 11.96
CA HIS A 345 15.45 8.61 12.48
C HIS A 345 14.22 8.02 13.18
N ASN A 346 14.30 6.76 13.64
CA ASN A 346 13.22 6.13 14.38
C ASN A 346 13.31 6.50 15.87
N LEU A 347 12.14 6.61 16.50
CA LEU A 347 11.99 6.77 17.93
C LEU A 347 11.58 5.43 18.55
N TRP A 348 12.29 5.01 19.59
CA TRP A 348 12.02 3.76 20.31
C TRP A 348 11.77 4.10 21.78
N THR A 349 10.52 4.03 22.24
CA THR A 349 10.16 4.43 23.61
C THR A 349 9.74 3.22 24.42
N ASP A 350 10.45 2.94 25.51
CA ASP A 350 10.11 1.89 26.47
C ASP A 350 9.91 0.49 25.84
N VAL A 351 10.73 0.18 24.84
CA VAL A 351 10.80 -1.14 24.20
C VAL A 351 11.62 -2.12 25.05
N GLY A 352 11.17 -3.37 25.14
CA GLY A 352 11.84 -4.38 25.95
C GLY A 352 13.16 -4.86 25.34
N GLN A 353 13.11 -5.21 24.05
CA GLN A 353 14.23 -5.77 23.31
C GLN A 353 14.07 -5.69 21.78
N ARG A 354 15.12 -6.13 21.07
CA ARG A 354 15.16 -6.28 19.60
C ARG A 354 14.94 -4.96 18.86
N ALA A 355 15.82 -3.98 19.08
CA ALA A 355 15.76 -2.68 18.43
C ALA A 355 17.02 -2.35 17.58
N PRO A 356 17.38 -3.14 16.54
CA PRO A 356 16.85 -4.46 16.15
C PRO A 356 17.68 -5.64 16.70
N ARG A 357 17.17 -6.87 16.57
CA ARG A 357 17.96 -8.11 16.74
C ARG A 357 18.22 -8.77 15.39
N VAL A 358 19.49 -8.97 15.02
CA VAL A 358 19.87 -9.30 13.64
C VAL A 358 20.52 -10.68 13.53
N ARG A 359 20.18 -11.44 12.49
CA ARG A 359 20.89 -12.63 12.01
C ARG A 359 21.20 -12.48 10.52
N TYR A 360 22.41 -12.87 10.13
CA TYR A 360 22.96 -12.84 8.76
C TYR A 360 23.04 -11.48 8.07
N GLY A 361 22.14 -10.53 8.33
CA GLY A 361 21.95 -9.31 7.54
C GLY A 361 23.04 -8.27 7.67
N ASP A 362 23.17 -7.45 6.63
CA ASP A 362 23.92 -6.19 6.61
C ASP A 362 22.98 -5.05 7.01
N VAL A 363 23.00 -4.67 8.29
CA VAL A 363 22.00 -3.75 8.86
C VAL A 363 22.66 -2.42 9.26
N HIS A 364 22.11 -1.31 8.78
CA HIS A 364 22.57 0.04 9.13
C HIS A 364 21.56 0.69 10.08
N VAL A 365 22.03 1.17 11.22
CA VAL A 365 21.23 1.77 12.29
C VAL A 365 21.80 3.14 12.62
N TYR A 366 21.24 4.21 12.05
CA TYR A 366 21.79 5.55 12.24
C TYR A 366 20.75 6.59 12.65
N ASN A 367 21.16 7.57 13.46
CA ASN A 367 20.29 8.66 13.92
C ASN A 367 18.96 8.23 14.54
N ASN A 368 18.92 7.06 15.19
CA ASN A 368 17.75 6.64 15.96
C ASN A 368 17.84 7.20 17.37
N VAL A 369 16.69 7.46 17.98
CA VAL A 369 16.56 7.88 19.38
C VAL A 369 15.89 6.77 20.16
N TYR A 370 16.54 6.31 21.22
CA TYR A 370 16.02 5.30 22.14
C TYR A 370 15.76 5.96 23.49
N GLU A 371 14.51 5.95 23.93
CA GLU A 371 14.06 6.52 25.20
C GLU A 371 13.56 5.40 26.11
N GLN A 372 14.45 4.93 26.97
CA GLN A 372 14.08 3.99 28.02
C GLN A 372 13.80 4.76 29.31
N THR A 373 12.54 5.04 29.59
CA THR A 373 12.11 5.79 30.77
C THR A 373 11.99 4.90 32.01
N ARG A 374 11.80 3.58 31.82
CA ARG A 374 11.68 2.57 32.88
C ARG A 374 12.73 1.48 32.80
N ALA A 375 13.30 1.06 33.93
CA ALA A 375 14.18 -0.11 33.98
C ALA A 375 13.41 -1.43 33.86
N ALA A 376 12.14 -1.46 34.28
CA ALA A 376 11.33 -2.67 34.27
C ALA A 376 10.94 -3.06 32.82
N GLY A 377 11.23 -4.32 32.46
CA GLY A 377 10.95 -4.90 31.14
C GLY A 377 12.04 -4.65 30.09
N TYR A 378 13.00 -3.75 30.35
CA TYR A 378 14.13 -3.52 29.46
C TYR A 378 15.16 -4.65 29.54
N THR A 379 15.67 -5.08 28.39
CA THR A 379 16.72 -6.09 28.28
C THR A 379 17.94 -5.61 27.48
N TYR A 380 17.74 -5.21 26.22
CA TYR A 380 18.81 -4.70 25.33
C TYR A 380 18.19 -3.97 24.13
N LEU A 381 19.00 -3.26 23.35
CA LEU A 381 18.56 -2.63 22.09
C LEU A 381 19.12 -3.36 20.87
N LEU A 382 20.43 -3.31 20.68
CA LEU A 382 21.12 -3.88 19.53
C LEU A 382 21.53 -5.33 19.80
N GLY A 383 20.92 -6.28 19.06
CA GLY A 383 21.23 -7.70 19.20
C GLY A 383 22.08 -8.25 18.04
N ALA A 384 23.36 -8.50 18.26
CA ALA A 384 24.26 -9.13 17.30
C ALA A 384 24.09 -10.66 17.30
N GLY A 385 23.25 -11.18 16.41
CA GLY A 385 23.04 -12.62 16.25
C GLY A 385 24.03 -13.29 15.31
N VAL A 386 23.82 -14.58 15.03
CA VAL A 386 24.71 -15.36 14.16
C VAL A 386 24.94 -14.66 12.82
N GLU A 387 26.21 -14.45 12.49
CA GLU A 387 26.65 -13.83 11.24
C GLU A 387 25.99 -12.47 10.91
N SER A 388 25.48 -11.74 11.91
CA SER A 388 25.05 -10.36 11.68
C SER A 388 26.23 -9.44 11.37
N SER A 389 26.01 -8.39 10.57
CA SER A 389 26.95 -7.25 10.47
C SER A 389 26.17 -5.95 10.60
N ILE A 390 26.11 -5.45 11.82
CA ILE A 390 25.46 -4.19 12.16
C ILE A 390 26.48 -3.05 12.07
N VAL A 391 26.10 -1.96 11.41
CA VAL A 391 26.78 -0.66 11.45
C VAL A 391 25.85 0.30 12.17
N ALA A 392 26.25 0.80 13.33
CA ALA A 392 25.48 1.73 14.14
C ALA A 392 26.18 3.09 14.22
N GLU A 393 25.53 4.16 13.77
CA GLU A 393 26.16 5.48 13.64
C GLU A 393 25.29 6.59 14.25
N GLN A 394 25.87 7.43 15.11
CA GLN A 394 25.26 8.68 15.57
C GLN A 394 23.84 8.50 16.16
N ASN A 395 23.65 7.47 16.99
CA ASN A 395 22.39 7.23 17.70
C ASN A 395 22.37 7.95 19.07
N VAL A 396 21.18 8.16 19.62
CA VAL A 396 20.99 8.69 20.98
C VAL A 396 20.25 7.68 21.84
N VAL A 397 20.77 7.40 23.02
CA VAL A 397 20.20 6.44 23.96
C VAL A 397 20.02 7.09 25.33
N ASP A 398 18.79 7.41 25.67
CA ASP A 398 18.41 7.85 27.00
C ASP A 398 17.98 6.65 27.83
N LEU A 399 18.73 6.36 28.90
CA LEU A 399 18.51 5.20 29.76
C LEU A 399 18.01 5.61 31.14
N ALA A 400 17.00 4.89 31.63
CA ALA A 400 16.48 5.02 32.97
C ALA A 400 17.62 4.89 34.02
N PRO A 401 17.51 5.59 35.17
CA PRO A 401 18.46 5.44 36.26
C PRO A 401 18.65 3.96 36.64
N GLY A 402 19.91 3.53 36.81
CA GLY A 402 20.25 2.16 37.17
C GLY A 402 20.39 1.16 36.00
N VAL A 403 19.98 1.51 34.77
CA VAL A 403 20.25 0.68 33.59
C VAL A 403 21.69 0.86 33.13
N ASP A 404 22.42 -0.25 33.01
CA ASP A 404 23.82 -0.29 32.59
C ASP A 404 23.95 0.03 31.09
N PRO A 405 24.73 1.06 30.67
CA PRO A 405 25.02 1.31 29.26
C PRO A 405 25.56 0.10 28.49
N ALA A 406 26.29 -0.82 29.13
CA ALA A 406 26.80 -2.03 28.49
C ALA A 406 25.69 -2.99 28.00
N SER A 407 24.47 -2.85 28.55
CA SER A 407 23.31 -3.67 28.14
C SER A 407 22.64 -3.21 26.85
N VAL A 408 22.99 -2.04 26.31
CA VAL A 408 22.48 -1.55 25.02
C VAL A 408 22.79 -2.55 23.90
N VAL A 409 23.96 -3.18 23.95
CA VAL A 409 24.40 -4.21 23.01
C VAL A 409 24.31 -5.59 23.67
N THR A 410 23.87 -6.58 22.91
CA THR A 410 23.98 -7.99 23.30
C THR A 410 24.44 -8.85 22.12
N ALA A 411 24.98 -10.03 22.39
CA ALA A 411 25.44 -10.96 21.37
C ALA A 411 24.80 -12.35 21.53
N TRP A 412 24.26 -12.87 20.43
CA TRP A 412 23.70 -14.22 20.30
C TRP A 412 24.43 -14.97 19.20
N LYS A 413 25.66 -15.43 19.49
CA LYS A 413 26.60 -16.02 18.51
C LYS A 413 27.09 -15.06 17.42
N GLY A 414 26.78 -13.77 17.53
CA GLY A 414 27.41 -12.73 16.72
C GLY A 414 28.88 -12.57 17.06
N THR A 415 29.66 -12.11 16.09
CA THR A 415 31.12 -11.96 16.21
C THR A 415 31.60 -10.54 15.94
N MET A 416 30.75 -9.66 15.40
CA MET A 416 31.09 -8.29 15.03
C MET A 416 29.89 -7.35 15.13
N LEU A 417 30.17 -6.09 15.46
CA LEU A 417 29.27 -4.94 15.38
C LEU A 417 30.15 -3.71 15.27
N ARG A 418 29.92 -2.84 14.29
CA ARG A 418 30.60 -1.54 14.18
C ARG A 418 29.73 -0.47 14.83
N GLU A 419 30.28 0.31 15.76
CA GLU A 419 29.55 1.40 16.40
C GLU A 419 30.36 2.70 16.43
N GLU A 420 29.74 3.81 16.04
CA GLU A 420 30.38 5.12 16.05
C GLU A 420 29.44 6.25 16.49
N GLY A 421 29.87 7.06 17.44
CA GLY A 421 29.24 8.34 17.75
C GLY A 421 27.92 8.24 18.52
N THR A 422 27.65 7.11 19.19
CA THR A 422 26.46 7.01 20.05
C THR A 422 26.60 7.88 21.30
N LEU A 423 25.56 8.66 21.61
CA LEU A 423 25.42 9.35 22.89
C LEU A 423 24.54 8.53 23.82
N VAL A 424 25.03 8.20 25.01
CA VAL A 424 24.23 7.58 26.08
C VAL A 424 24.05 8.60 27.19
N ARG A 425 22.80 8.99 27.47
CA ARG A 425 22.45 10.06 28.43
C ARG A 425 23.21 11.37 28.13
N GLY A 426 23.36 11.70 26.84
CA GLY A 426 24.05 12.90 26.36
C GLY A 426 25.58 12.80 26.31
N GLU A 427 26.19 11.72 26.78
CA GLU A 427 27.65 11.55 26.77
C GLU A 427 28.09 10.53 25.71
N PRO A 428 29.20 10.75 25.00
CA PRO A 428 29.75 9.76 24.08
C PRO A 428 30.13 8.46 24.81
N VAL A 429 29.65 7.32 24.30
CA VAL A 429 29.98 6.00 24.84
C VAL A 429 30.34 5.05 23.69
N ASP A 430 31.49 4.39 23.82
CA ASP A 430 31.86 3.24 22.98
C ASP A 430 31.10 2.01 23.46
N LEU A 431 30.01 1.67 22.78
CA LEU A 431 29.11 0.61 23.19
C LEU A 431 29.74 -0.79 23.04
N VAL A 432 30.61 -0.97 22.05
CA VAL A 432 31.29 -2.25 21.82
C VAL A 432 32.32 -2.51 22.91
N ALA A 433 33.11 -1.49 23.29
CA ALA A 433 34.03 -1.58 24.42
C ALA A 433 33.29 -1.80 25.74
N ALA A 434 32.17 -1.10 25.97
CA ALA A 434 31.35 -1.26 27.17
C ALA A 434 30.82 -2.70 27.30
N PHE A 435 30.28 -3.27 26.22
CA PHE A 435 29.85 -4.67 26.17
C PHE A 435 31.02 -5.64 26.42
N ASN A 436 32.13 -5.45 25.71
CA ASN A 436 33.32 -6.32 25.77
C ASN A 436 34.01 -6.34 27.13
N ALA A 437 33.78 -5.33 27.99
CA ALA A 437 34.32 -5.31 29.34
C ALA A 437 33.87 -6.51 30.19
N THR A 438 32.72 -7.12 29.86
CA THR A 438 32.16 -8.27 30.60
C THR A 438 31.82 -9.47 29.73
N ALA A 439 31.67 -9.28 28.41
CA ALA A 439 31.23 -10.33 27.50
C ALA A 439 32.32 -11.39 27.21
N GLN A 440 31.89 -12.64 27.07
CA GLN A 440 32.72 -13.77 26.64
C GLN A 440 31.92 -14.66 25.68
N PRO A 441 32.29 -14.77 24.38
CA PRO A 441 33.38 -14.06 23.71
C PRO A 441 33.06 -12.57 23.45
N PRO A 442 34.09 -11.72 23.24
CA PRO A 442 33.89 -10.33 22.84
C PRO A 442 33.44 -10.20 21.38
N LEU A 443 32.84 -9.07 21.03
CA LEU A 443 32.56 -8.63 19.66
C LEU A 443 33.76 -7.87 19.08
N LEU A 444 34.04 -8.06 17.79
CA LEU A 444 34.94 -7.19 17.05
C LEU A 444 34.22 -5.88 16.70
N ASP A 445 34.85 -4.72 16.96
CA ASP A 445 34.38 -3.42 16.48
C ASP A 445 34.69 -3.27 14.98
N THR A 446 33.87 -3.92 14.17
CA THR A 446 34.02 -3.94 12.71
C THR A 446 32.71 -4.37 12.06
N ALA A 447 32.61 -4.14 10.77
CA ALA A 447 31.56 -4.65 9.92
C ALA A 447 32.20 -5.19 8.63
N ARG A 448 31.54 -6.15 7.98
CA ARG A 448 32.02 -6.72 6.71
C ARG A 448 31.71 -5.84 5.50
N TRP A 449 31.04 -4.72 5.71
CA TRP A 449 30.50 -3.83 4.68
C TRP A 449 30.48 -2.38 5.18
N THR A 450 30.35 -1.43 4.26
CA THR A 450 30.30 0.02 4.54
C THR A 450 29.07 0.63 3.86
N PRO A 451 28.17 1.34 4.58
CA PRO A 451 26.97 1.92 3.97
C PRO A 451 27.23 2.80 2.73
N GLY A 452 28.24 3.66 2.78
CA GLY A 452 28.61 4.58 1.70
C GLY A 452 29.07 3.92 0.39
N ASP A 453 29.41 2.64 0.41
CA ASP A 453 29.77 1.88 -0.81
C ASP A 453 28.52 1.41 -1.58
N HIS A 454 27.32 1.50 -0.98
CA HIS A 454 26.08 0.94 -1.51
C HIS A 454 24.98 1.98 -1.74
N TYR A 455 24.88 3.00 -0.90
CA TYR A 455 23.94 4.12 -1.02
C TYR A 455 24.52 5.38 -0.36
N ALA A 456 23.76 6.47 -0.34
CA ALA A 456 24.21 7.77 0.17
C ALA A 456 23.49 8.11 1.49
N PRO A 457 23.92 7.55 2.63
CA PRO A 457 23.29 7.83 3.92
C PRO A 457 23.48 9.30 4.33
N ASP A 458 22.44 9.92 4.87
CA ASP A 458 22.49 11.25 5.49
C ASP A 458 22.70 11.11 7.00
N VAL A 459 23.92 10.75 7.41
CA VAL A 459 24.26 10.57 8.82
C VAL A 459 24.57 11.94 9.45
N GLN A 460 23.72 12.37 10.37
CA GLN A 460 23.83 13.64 11.10
C GLN A 460 24.49 13.41 12.46
N PRO A 461 25.13 14.42 13.09
CA PRO A 461 25.60 14.28 14.47
C PRO A 461 24.46 13.96 15.44
N ALA A 462 24.71 13.05 16.38
CA ALA A 462 23.68 12.53 17.30
C ALA A 462 22.98 13.63 18.13
N ASP A 463 23.71 14.67 18.54
CA ASP A 463 23.19 15.81 19.30
C ASP A 463 22.29 16.75 18.48
N GLN A 464 22.39 16.73 17.15
CA GLN A 464 21.63 17.60 16.25
C GLN A 464 20.32 16.97 15.78
N VAL A 465 20.24 15.65 15.77
CA VAL A 465 19.11 14.90 15.20
C VAL A 465 18.02 14.55 16.21
N ALA A 466 18.38 14.46 17.50
CA ALA A 466 17.50 13.89 18.53
C ALA A 466 16.15 14.61 18.66
N ASP A 467 16.16 15.94 18.71
CA ASP A 467 14.93 16.74 18.85
C ASP A 467 14.05 16.66 17.60
N ALA A 468 14.66 16.58 16.42
CA ALA A 468 13.93 16.39 15.18
C ALA A 468 13.22 15.02 15.17
N VAL A 469 13.91 13.95 15.58
CA VAL A 469 13.33 12.59 15.68
C VAL A 469 12.20 12.54 16.69
N ARG A 470 12.37 13.10 17.89
CA ARG A 470 11.31 13.15 18.91
C ARG A 470 10.05 13.88 18.42
N ALA A 471 10.23 14.95 17.63
CA ALA A 471 9.13 15.73 17.10
C ALA A 471 8.48 15.12 15.85
N GLY A 472 9.28 14.47 15.00
CA GLY A 472 8.86 14.02 13.67
C GLY A 472 8.49 12.55 13.57
N ALA A 473 9.09 11.66 14.37
CA ALA A 473 8.85 10.23 14.24
C ALA A 473 7.41 9.84 14.66
N GLY A 474 6.81 8.90 13.93
CA GLY A 474 5.42 8.50 14.10
C GLY A 474 4.52 8.93 12.94
N ALA A 475 3.22 8.62 13.03
CA ALA A 475 2.21 9.04 12.06
C ALA A 475 1.87 10.54 12.22
N THR A 476 2.83 11.40 11.89
CA THR A 476 2.81 12.85 12.13
C THR A 476 2.68 13.68 10.84
N LEU A 477 2.83 13.04 9.66
CA LEU A 477 2.87 13.77 8.40
C LEU A 477 1.50 14.35 8.03
N PRO A 478 1.44 15.59 7.54
CA PRO A 478 0.22 16.16 6.97
C PRO A 478 -0.11 15.43 5.67
N SER A 479 -1.02 14.47 5.77
CA SER A 479 -1.49 13.62 4.67
C SER A 479 -2.81 14.12 4.12
N GLY A 480 -2.96 14.06 2.79
CA GLY A 480 -4.19 14.47 2.13
C GLY A 480 -3.95 14.83 0.68
N THR A 481 -4.60 15.90 0.23
CA THR A 481 -4.30 16.54 -1.05
C THR A 481 -4.23 18.04 -0.79
N PRO A 482 -3.30 18.78 -1.41
CA PRO A 482 -3.29 20.23 -1.33
C PRO A 482 -4.68 20.82 -1.59
N GLY A 483 -5.15 21.69 -0.68
CA GLY A 483 -6.49 22.28 -0.76
C GLY A 483 -7.66 21.34 -0.42
N ALA A 484 -7.41 20.15 0.13
CA ALA A 484 -8.44 19.24 0.63
C ALA A 484 -8.42 19.05 2.14
N SER A 485 -9.59 19.22 2.75
CA SER A 485 -9.80 19.10 4.21
C SER A 485 -10.88 18.08 4.60
N ARG A 486 -11.64 17.56 3.63
CA ARG A 486 -12.65 16.52 3.81
C ARG A 486 -12.87 15.74 2.50
N ALA A 487 -13.73 14.73 2.55
CA ALA A 487 -14.17 13.99 1.37
C ALA A 487 -14.75 14.94 0.29
N PRO A 488 -14.70 14.57 -1.00
CA PRO A 488 -15.29 15.40 -2.05
C PRO A 488 -16.79 15.60 -1.83
N ASP A 489 -17.34 16.68 -2.37
CA ASP A 489 -18.80 16.80 -2.49
C ASP A 489 -19.31 15.95 -3.67
N ALA A 490 -20.59 15.60 -3.67
CA ALA A 490 -21.18 14.76 -4.71
C ALA A 490 -21.25 15.50 -6.05
N PRO A 491 -20.70 14.96 -7.16
CA PRO A 491 -20.82 15.58 -8.46
C PRO A 491 -22.22 15.36 -9.06
N LEU A 492 -22.59 16.23 -10.01
CA LEU A 492 -23.77 16.05 -10.86
C LEU A 492 -23.36 15.39 -12.17
N LEU A 493 -24.12 14.37 -12.59
CA LEU A 493 -23.95 13.73 -13.88
C LEU A 493 -24.89 14.32 -14.95
N SER A 494 -24.41 14.38 -16.19
CA SER A 494 -25.20 14.65 -17.40
C SER A 494 -24.67 13.83 -18.58
N HIS A 495 -25.45 13.70 -19.66
CA HIS A 495 -25.00 13.07 -20.92
C HIS A 495 -25.41 13.91 -22.14
N ASP A 496 -24.79 13.64 -23.28
CA ASP A 496 -25.07 14.28 -24.58
C ASP A 496 -25.64 13.31 -25.63
N ASP A 497 -26.11 12.13 -25.21
CA ASP A 497 -26.75 11.15 -26.11
C ASP A 497 -27.85 11.79 -26.98
N GLY A 498 -27.76 11.56 -28.29
CA GLY A 498 -28.61 12.19 -29.31
C GLY A 498 -28.22 13.59 -29.76
N TRP A 499 -27.22 14.25 -29.15
CA TRP A 499 -26.86 15.63 -29.52
C TRP A 499 -26.03 15.73 -30.80
N ASP A 500 -25.31 14.67 -31.17
CA ASP A 500 -24.44 14.65 -32.35
C ASP A 500 -25.19 14.32 -33.64
N THR A 501 -26.08 13.33 -33.60
CA THR A 501 -26.78 12.77 -34.77
C THR A 501 -28.30 12.88 -34.69
N GLY A 502 -28.86 13.21 -33.52
CA GLY A 502 -30.29 13.10 -33.25
C GLY A 502 -30.75 11.67 -32.92
N LEU A 503 -29.84 10.70 -32.88
CA LEU A 503 -30.12 9.29 -32.57
C LEU A 503 -29.58 8.93 -31.19
N HIS A 504 -30.36 8.20 -30.40
CA HIS A 504 -29.91 7.60 -29.14
C HIS A 504 -29.26 6.24 -29.44
N ASP A 505 -28.12 6.28 -30.14
CA ASP A 505 -27.49 5.12 -30.79
C ASP A 505 -26.51 4.34 -29.89
N GLY A 506 -26.41 4.75 -28.62
CA GLY A 506 -25.54 4.11 -27.64
C GLY A 506 -24.09 4.58 -27.71
N ARG A 507 -23.82 5.71 -28.38
CA ARG A 507 -22.56 6.46 -28.33
C ARG A 507 -22.79 7.85 -27.75
N PHE A 508 -22.25 8.11 -26.57
CA PHE A 508 -22.41 9.39 -25.87
C PHE A 508 -21.28 9.64 -24.88
N THR A 509 -21.19 10.86 -24.39
CA THR A 509 -20.29 11.28 -23.32
C THR A 509 -21.07 11.49 -22.04
N VAL A 510 -20.69 10.79 -20.97
CA VAL A 510 -21.15 11.12 -19.62
C VAL A 510 -20.21 12.18 -19.03
N THR A 511 -20.76 13.29 -18.59
CA THR A 511 -20.03 14.36 -17.91
C THR A 511 -20.33 14.33 -16.42
N SER A 512 -19.29 14.28 -15.59
CA SER A 512 -19.36 14.52 -14.15
C SER A 512 -18.90 15.95 -13.86
N THR A 513 -19.76 16.77 -13.26
CA THR A 513 -19.45 18.16 -12.90
C THR A 513 -19.65 18.38 -11.41
N LEU A 514 -18.59 18.81 -10.73
CA LEU A 514 -18.64 19.36 -9.38
C LEU A 514 -18.57 20.88 -9.50
N TRP A 515 -19.67 21.59 -9.27
CA TRP A 515 -19.74 23.04 -9.49
C TRP A 515 -19.08 23.87 -8.38
N TRP A 516 -19.19 23.40 -7.14
CA TRP A 516 -18.62 24.00 -5.94
C TRP A 516 -18.37 22.92 -4.91
N GLY A 517 -17.57 23.25 -3.88
CA GLY A 517 -17.30 22.35 -2.78
C GLY A 517 -15.88 21.76 -2.83
N GLN A 518 -15.71 20.63 -2.18
CA GLN A 518 -14.44 19.94 -2.05
C GLN A 518 -14.20 19.05 -3.28
N ASN A 519 -13.10 19.28 -3.97
CA ASN A 519 -12.76 18.54 -5.18
C ASN A 519 -12.22 17.13 -4.91
N ALA A 520 -12.35 16.29 -5.93
CA ALA A 520 -11.73 14.98 -6.02
C ALA A 520 -10.33 15.06 -6.65
N THR A 521 -9.56 13.99 -6.50
CA THR A 521 -8.35 13.68 -7.28
C THR A 521 -8.57 12.54 -8.26
N VAL A 522 -9.63 11.75 -8.06
CA VAL A 522 -10.07 10.66 -8.95
C VAL A 522 -11.59 10.72 -9.11
N VAL A 523 -12.07 10.50 -10.35
CA VAL A 523 -13.48 10.25 -10.63
C VAL A 523 -13.61 8.91 -11.35
N ARG A 524 -14.41 8.01 -10.80
CA ARG A 524 -14.77 6.71 -11.40
C ARG A 524 -16.20 6.78 -11.93
N LEU A 525 -16.43 6.24 -13.12
CA LEU A 525 -17.77 6.07 -13.68
C LEU A 525 -18.18 4.59 -13.59
N LEU A 526 -19.29 4.33 -12.92
CA LEU A 526 -19.89 3.02 -12.82
C LEU A 526 -21.16 2.97 -13.67
N GLU A 527 -21.35 1.89 -14.40
CA GLU A 527 -22.58 1.55 -15.11
C GLU A 527 -23.19 0.31 -14.47
N ASN A 528 -24.44 0.41 -14.02
CA ASN A 528 -25.16 -0.67 -13.35
C ASN A 528 -24.36 -1.30 -12.18
N GLY A 529 -23.55 -0.47 -11.50
CA GLY A 529 -22.68 -0.89 -10.39
C GLY A 529 -21.31 -1.44 -10.80
N VAL A 530 -21.00 -1.53 -12.09
CA VAL A 530 -19.72 -2.02 -12.62
C VAL A 530 -18.86 -0.84 -13.08
N LEU A 531 -17.58 -0.79 -12.69
CA LEU A 531 -16.65 0.23 -13.15
C LEU A 531 -16.45 0.17 -14.67
N VAL A 532 -16.69 1.27 -15.37
CA VAL A 532 -16.49 1.40 -16.82
C VAL A 532 -15.21 2.16 -17.15
N ASP A 533 -14.98 3.28 -16.48
CA ASP A 533 -13.79 4.12 -16.68
C ASP A 533 -13.44 4.90 -15.40
N ALA A 534 -12.20 5.35 -15.28
CA ALA A 534 -11.72 6.15 -14.17
C ALA A 534 -10.68 7.16 -14.64
N GLN A 535 -10.79 8.41 -14.16
CA GLN A 535 -9.90 9.50 -14.54
C GLN A 535 -9.31 10.16 -13.31
N ARG A 536 -8.05 10.57 -13.44
CA ARG A 536 -7.44 11.53 -12.51
C ARG A 536 -7.92 12.93 -12.87
N VAL A 537 -8.13 13.74 -11.86
CA VAL A 537 -8.56 15.13 -12.02
C VAL A 537 -7.75 16.01 -11.10
N ASP A 538 -7.37 17.19 -11.59
CA ASP A 538 -6.65 18.16 -10.75
C ASP A 538 -7.61 18.76 -9.72
N PRO A 539 -7.27 18.76 -8.42
CA PRO A 539 -8.06 19.43 -7.41
C PRO A 539 -8.01 20.95 -7.64
N ARG A 540 -9.17 21.61 -7.60
CA ARG A 540 -9.28 23.07 -7.85
C ARG A 540 -10.07 23.80 -6.76
N THR A 541 -10.16 23.23 -5.57
CA THR A 541 -11.02 23.72 -4.48
C THR A 541 -10.82 25.22 -4.25
N PRO A 542 -11.88 26.05 -4.24
CA PRO A 542 -13.31 25.71 -4.31
C PRO A 542 -13.93 25.76 -5.72
N HIS A 543 -13.13 25.88 -6.77
CA HIS A 543 -13.61 26.03 -8.15
C HIS A 543 -14.18 24.75 -8.75
N ALA A 544 -15.00 24.93 -9.78
CA ALA A 544 -15.63 23.83 -10.49
C ALA A 544 -14.60 22.86 -11.11
N GLN A 545 -14.93 21.58 -11.08
CA GLN A 545 -14.15 20.49 -11.66
C GLN A 545 -15.06 19.61 -12.51
N ARG A 546 -14.51 19.11 -13.62
CA ARG A 546 -15.24 18.31 -14.61
C ARG A 546 -14.41 17.11 -15.02
N ALA A 547 -15.06 15.97 -15.18
CA ALA A 547 -14.55 14.76 -15.84
C ALA A 547 -15.53 14.31 -16.92
N THR A 548 -15.03 13.72 -18.01
CA THR A 548 -15.86 13.31 -19.16
C THR A 548 -15.48 11.92 -19.63
N PHE A 549 -16.47 11.05 -19.76
CA PHE A 549 -16.29 9.64 -20.05
C PHE A 549 -17.02 9.28 -21.34
N THR A 550 -16.29 8.74 -22.32
CA THR A 550 -16.88 8.29 -23.58
C THR A 550 -17.48 6.90 -23.40
N VAL A 551 -18.78 6.78 -23.63
CA VAL A 551 -19.53 5.53 -23.69
C VAL A 551 -19.84 5.22 -25.14
N SER A 552 -19.68 3.96 -25.55
CA SER A 552 -19.98 3.53 -26.91
C SER A 552 -20.41 2.07 -26.97
N GLY A 553 -21.16 1.72 -28.01
CA GLY A 553 -21.53 0.33 -28.30
C GLY A 553 -22.55 -0.25 -27.34
N ARG A 554 -23.41 0.59 -26.75
CA ARG A 554 -24.51 0.15 -25.90
C ARG A 554 -25.70 -0.26 -26.79
N PRO A 555 -26.22 -1.49 -26.67
CA PRO A 555 -27.48 -1.88 -27.33
C PRO A 555 -28.68 -1.10 -26.79
N ASP A 556 -29.81 -1.20 -27.48
CA ASP A 556 -31.07 -0.62 -27.03
C ASP A 556 -31.44 -1.13 -25.64
N GLY A 557 -31.73 -0.20 -24.74
CA GLY A 557 -31.89 -0.50 -23.33
C GLY A 557 -31.79 0.72 -22.43
N THR A 558 -31.87 0.47 -21.13
CA THR A 558 -31.75 1.50 -20.10
C THR A 558 -30.53 1.22 -19.24
N TYR A 559 -29.67 2.22 -19.10
CA TYR A 559 -28.41 2.12 -18.36
C TYR A 559 -28.39 3.14 -17.24
N THR A 560 -27.89 2.74 -16.07
CA THR A 560 -27.77 3.63 -14.91
C THR A 560 -26.31 3.90 -14.62
N TYR A 561 -25.93 5.18 -14.64
CA TYR A 561 -24.57 5.64 -14.37
C TYR A 561 -24.47 6.31 -12.99
N VAL A 562 -23.35 6.07 -12.30
CA VAL A 562 -22.99 6.74 -11.04
C VAL A 562 -21.53 7.16 -11.12
N ALA A 563 -21.23 8.40 -10.73
CA ALA A 563 -19.87 8.85 -10.54
C ALA A 563 -19.47 8.70 -9.07
N GLU A 564 -18.31 8.10 -8.83
CA GLU A 564 -17.64 8.11 -7.53
C GLU A 564 -16.48 9.09 -7.61
N ALA A 565 -16.55 10.15 -6.81
CA ALA A 565 -15.54 11.18 -6.68
C ALA A 565 -14.73 10.91 -5.41
N LEU A 566 -13.41 10.74 -5.54
CA LEU A 566 -12.52 10.33 -4.46
C LEU A 566 -11.40 11.36 -4.27
N ASN A 567 -11.05 11.62 -3.02
CA ASN A 567 -9.75 12.17 -2.61
C ASN A 567 -9.27 11.38 -1.37
N PRO A 568 -8.05 11.58 -0.86
CA PRO A 568 -7.55 10.84 0.31
C PRO A 568 -8.45 10.93 1.54
N TRP A 569 -9.26 11.99 1.66
CA TRP A 569 -10.21 12.19 2.75
C TRP A 569 -11.55 11.49 2.55
N GLY A 570 -11.83 10.79 1.46
CA GLY A 570 -13.03 9.97 1.29
C GLY A 570 -13.60 9.93 -0.12
N THR A 571 -14.80 9.36 -0.21
CA THR A 571 -15.53 9.15 -1.47
C THR A 571 -16.93 9.75 -1.36
N ALA A 572 -17.37 10.44 -2.40
CA ALA A 572 -18.76 10.84 -2.60
C ALA A 572 -19.32 10.24 -3.88
N ARG A 573 -20.63 9.98 -3.92
CA ARG A 573 -21.32 9.39 -5.07
C ARG A 573 -22.34 10.37 -5.62
N SER A 574 -22.45 10.46 -6.95
CA SER A 574 -23.51 11.21 -7.60
C SER A 574 -24.87 10.57 -7.37
N ALA A 575 -25.95 11.33 -7.59
CA ALA A 575 -27.23 10.71 -7.90
C ALA A 575 -27.11 9.84 -9.18
N PRO A 576 -27.88 8.75 -9.30
CA PRO A 576 -27.89 7.94 -10.52
C PRO A 576 -28.38 8.76 -11.73
N LEU A 577 -27.68 8.63 -12.86
CA LEU A 577 -28.09 9.15 -14.15
C LEU A 577 -28.58 8.00 -15.02
N THR A 578 -29.85 8.03 -15.42
CA THR A 578 -30.42 7.05 -16.35
C THR A 578 -30.27 7.55 -17.79
N VAL A 579 -29.71 6.72 -18.66
CA VAL A 579 -29.63 6.95 -20.11
C VAL A 579 -30.39 5.84 -20.82
N THR A 580 -31.32 6.21 -21.70
CA THR A 580 -32.08 5.28 -22.53
C THR A 580 -31.53 5.33 -23.94
N VAL A 581 -31.04 4.20 -24.41
CA VAL A 581 -30.58 3.96 -25.78
C VAL A 581 -31.74 3.32 -26.54
N SER A 582 -32.15 3.89 -27.68
CA SER A 582 -33.31 3.44 -28.44
C SER A 582 -33.07 3.27 -29.94
N ASP A 583 -31.93 3.73 -30.44
CA ASP A 583 -31.61 3.76 -31.87
C ASP A 583 -30.29 3.04 -32.17
N ALA A 584 -29.79 2.17 -31.30
CA ALA A 584 -28.54 1.44 -31.52
C ALA A 584 -28.71 0.33 -32.57
N SER A 585 -29.85 -0.36 -32.57
CA SER A 585 -30.19 -1.32 -33.63
C SER A 585 -30.39 -0.60 -34.97
N PRO A 586 -30.13 -1.28 -36.11
CA PRO A 586 -30.41 -0.66 -37.40
C PRO A 586 -31.87 -0.23 -37.50
N GLY A 587 -32.13 0.93 -38.11
CA GLY A 587 -33.53 1.31 -38.37
C GLY A 587 -34.19 0.33 -39.35
N THR A 588 -35.51 0.14 -39.22
CA THR A 588 -36.25 -0.80 -40.05
C THR A 588 -36.21 -0.39 -41.54
N PRO A 589 -35.67 -1.24 -42.44
CA PRO A 589 -35.65 -0.93 -43.86
C PRO A 589 -37.05 -1.04 -44.47
N ARG A 590 -37.37 -0.17 -45.42
CA ARG A 590 -38.57 -0.29 -46.26
C ARG A 590 -38.20 -0.96 -47.58
N LEU A 591 -38.90 -2.03 -47.91
CA LEU A 591 -38.78 -2.69 -49.20
C LEU A 591 -39.62 -1.99 -50.29
N SER A 592 -39.10 -2.02 -51.51
CA SER A 592 -39.81 -1.68 -52.74
C SER A 592 -39.31 -2.61 -53.86
N ALA A 593 -40.14 -2.84 -54.87
CA ALA A 593 -39.74 -3.59 -56.05
C ALA A 593 -40.11 -2.80 -57.31
N ALA A 594 -39.18 -2.73 -58.26
CA ALA A 594 -39.38 -2.11 -59.56
C ALA A 594 -38.92 -3.07 -60.66
N THR A 595 -39.74 -3.24 -61.70
CA THR A 595 -39.42 -4.10 -62.84
C THR A 595 -38.72 -3.28 -63.92
N GLY A 596 -37.52 -3.75 -64.31
CA GLY A 596 -36.75 -3.14 -65.39
C GLY A 596 -37.36 -3.41 -66.78
N ALA A 597 -36.77 -2.80 -67.81
CA ALA A 597 -37.17 -3.01 -69.20
C ALA A 597 -36.96 -4.46 -69.69
N ASP A 598 -36.15 -5.24 -68.97
CA ASP A 598 -35.87 -6.66 -69.17
C ASP A 598 -36.89 -7.59 -68.52
N GLY A 599 -37.87 -7.05 -67.79
CA GLY A 599 -38.90 -7.82 -67.11
C GLY A 599 -38.49 -8.39 -65.74
N THR A 600 -37.25 -8.13 -65.29
CA THR A 600 -36.74 -8.62 -64.00
C THR A 600 -37.01 -7.60 -62.88
N PRO A 601 -37.71 -7.99 -61.79
CA PRO A 601 -37.81 -7.16 -60.60
C PRO A 601 -36.44 -6.93 -59.93
N THR A 602 -36.21 -5.72 -59.44
CA THR A 602 -35.14 -5.42 -58.47
C THR A 602 -35.79 -5.08 -57.15
N VAL A 603 -35.43 -5.81 -56.09
CA VAL A 603 -35.86 -5.52 -54.72
C VAL A 603 -34.88 -4.54 -54.11
N THR A 604 -35.39 -3.41 -53.64
CA THR A 604 -34.58 -2.36 -53.00
C THR A 604 -35.03 -2.18 -51.56
N ALA A 605 -34.10 -2.34 -50.63
CA ALA A 605 -34.26 -2.01 -49.22
C ALA A 605 -33.71 -0.61 -48.97
N THR A 606 -34.57 0.30 -48.50
CA THR A 606 -34.17 1.68 -48.15
C THR A 606 -34.46 1.97 -46.69
N LEU A 607 -33.43 2.36 -45.96
CA LEU A 607 -33.50 2.98 -44.65
C LEU A 607 -33.37 4.50 -44.83
N TRP A 608 -34.42 5.25 -44.49
CA TRP A 608 -34.44 6.71 -44.67
C TRP A 608 -33.80 7.48 -43.51
N TRP A 609 -33.95 6.97 -42.29
CA TRP A 609 -33.44 7.56 -41.05
C TRP A 609 -33.30 6.45 -40.00
N GLY A 610 -32.31 6.58 -39.11
CA GLY A 610 -31.97 5.59 -38.09
C GLY A 610 -30.51 5.12 -38.22
N THR A 611 -30.06 4.30 -37.27
CA THR A 611 -28.73 3.72 -37.32
C THR A 611 -28.60 2.78 -38.52
N ASN A 612 -27.50 2.90 -39.26
CA ASN A 612 -27.25 2.09 -40.42
C ASN A 612 -26.80 0.67 -40.06
N ALA A 613 -27.08 -0.27 -40.96
CA ALA A 613 -26.54 -1.61 -40.92
C ALA A 613 -25.13 -1.68 -41.50
N THR A 614 -24.38 -2.70 -41.09
CA THR A 614 -23.13 -3.14 -41.72
C THR A 614 -23.30 -4.44 -42.49
N GLU A 615 -24.45 -5.10 -42.37
CA GLU A 615 -24.82 -6.29 -43.14
C GLU A 615 -26.31 -6.23 -43.53
N TYR A 616 -26.59 -6.67 -44.75
CA TYR A 616 -27.94 -6.87 -45.29
C TYR A 616 -28.12 -8.33 -45.65
N VAL A 617 -29.28 -8.89 -45.28
CA VAL A 617 -29.72 -10.24 -45.66
C VAL A 617 -31.12 -10.13 -46.26
N LEU A 618 -31.34 -10.66 -47.46
CA LEU A 618 -32.66 -10.82 -48.05
C LEU A 618 -33.07 -12.28 -47.98
N THR A 619 -34.29 -12.53 -47.51
CA THR A 619 -34.93 -13.83 -47.59
C THR A 619 -36.12 -13.78 -48.56
N ALA A 620 -36.34 -14.86 -49.31
CA ALA A 620 -37.54 -15.09 -50.10
C ALA A 620 -38.17 -16.42 -49.64
N ASP A 621 -39.45 -16.38 -49.27
CA ASP A 621 -40.20 -17.54 -48.74
C ASP A 621 -39.49 -18.24 -47.57
N GLY A 622 -38.78 -17.46 -46.75
CA GLY A 622 -38.01 -17.93 -45.59
C GLY A 622 -36.59 -18.45 -45.90
N VAL A 623 -36.16 -18.44 -47.16
CA VAL A 623 -34.81 -18.87 -47.57
C VAL A 623 -33.95 -17.66 -47.90
N GLU A 624 -32.71 -17.61 -47.39
CA GLU A 624 -31.75 -16.56 -47.74
C GLU A 624 -31.41 -16.62 -49.24
N VAL A 625 -31.58 -15.49 -49.92
CA VAL A 625 -31.36 -15.34 -51.36
C VAL A 625 -30.27 -14.32 -51.69
N ASP A 626 -29.91 -13.46 -50.74
CA ASP A 626 -28.82 -12.50 -50.89
C ASP A 626 -28.26 -12.05 -49.54
N ARG A 627 -26.96 -11.76 -49.50
CA ARG A 627 -26.24 -11.22 -48.35
C ARG A 627 -25.16 -10.26 -48.81
N GLN A 628 -25.16 -9.05 -48.27
CA GLN A 628 -24.20 -8.01 -48.65
C GLN A 628 -23.62 -7.32 -47.42
N VAL A 629 -22.32 -7.01 -47.48
CA VAL A 629 -21.65 -6.13 -46.51
C VAL A 629 -21.94 -4.69 -46.89
N LEU A 630 -22.34 -3.89 -45.91
CA LEU A 630 -22.69 -2.49 -46.08
C LEU A 630 -21.70 -1.57 -45.36
N VAL A 631 -21.48 -0.38 -45.93
CA VAL A 631 -20.76 0.70 -45.26
C VAL A 631 -21.79 1.60 -44.56
N ALA A 632 -21.70 1.66 -43.23
CA ALA A 632 -22.53 2.53 -42.41
C ALA A 632 -22.17 4.01 -42.62
N ARG A 633 -23.19 4.86 -42.71
CA ARG A 633 -23.12 6.32 -42.93
C ARG A 633 -24.09 7.07 -42.02
N THR A 634 -24.43 6.52 -40.85
CA THR A 634 -25.30 7.14 -39.84
C THR A 634 -24.90 8.61 -39.61
N PRO A 635 -25.86 9.57 -39.58
CA PRO A 635 -27.31 9.40 -39.62
C PRO A 635 -27.92 9.45 -41.04
N HIS A 636 -27.11 9.40 -42.10
CA HIS A 636 -27.62 9.41 -43.46
C HIS A 636 -28.36 8.11 -43.81
N GLY A 637 -29.35 8.22 -44.71
CA GLY A 637 -30.07 7.07 -45.21
C GLY A 637 -29.17 6.05 -45.93
N GLN A 638 -29.59 4.80 -45.93
CA GLN A 638 -28.87 3.66 -46.49
C GLN A 638 -29.78 2.89 -47.45
N THR A 639 -29.26 2.56 -48.63
CA THR A 639 -30.00 1.79 -49.65
C THR A 639 -29.14 0.65 -50.16
N VAL A 640 -29.76 -0.50 -50.37
CA VAL A 640 -29.17 -1.70 -51.00
C VAL A 640 -30.22 -2.37 -51.89
N SER A 641 -29.77 -3.00 -52.96
CA SER A 641 -30.65 -3.67 -53.93
C SER A 641 -30.18 -5.08 -54.23
N THR A 642 -31.14 -5.98 -54.45
CA THR A 642 -30.96 -7.35 -54.91
C THR A 642 -31.72 -7.53 -56.21
N SER A 643 -31.04 -8.05 -57.23
CA SER A 643 -31.69 -8.47 -58.47
C SER A 643 -32.39 -9.80 -58.27
N THR A 644 -33.63 -9.96 -58.74
CA THR A 644 -34.33 -11.27 -58.73
C THR A 644 -34.00 -12.13 -59.95
N ALA A 645 -32.91 -11.81 -60.67
CA ALA A 645 -32.47 -12.60 -61.81
C ALA A 645 -32.18 -14.05 -61.38
N GLY A 646 -32.80 -15.01 -62.06
CA GLY A 646 -32.67 -16.44 -61.75
C GLY A 646 -33.59 -16.96 -60.65
N TRP A 647 -34.49 -16.12 -60.10
CA TRP A 647 -35.56 -16.59 -59.22
C TRP A 647 -36.60 -17.38 -60.04
N ALA A 648 -37.28 -18.32 -59.39
CA ALA A 648 -38.34 -19.08 -60.06
C ALA A 648 -39.51 -18.17 -60.46
N PRO A 649 -40.21 -18.44 -61.57
CA PRO A 649 -41.45 -17.71 -61.90
C PRO A 649 -42.50 -17.93 -60.81
N GLY A 650 -43.08 -16.86 -60.31
CA GLY A 650 -43.99 -16.96 -59.16
C GLY A 650 -44.18 -15.66 -58.40
N THR A 651 -44.86 -15.76 -57.27
CA THR A 651 -44.99 -14.68 -56.28
C THR A 651 -44.22 -15.13 -55.05
N HIS A 652 -43.24 -14.32 -54.64
CA HIS A 652 -42.35 -14.59 -53.52
C HIS A 652 -42.58 -13.55 -52.42
N THR A 653 -42.70 -14.00 -51.18
CA THR A 653 -42.73 -13.12 -50.01
C THR A 653 -41.29 -12.83 -49.59
N VAL A 654 -40.86 -11.58 -49.70
CA VAL A 654 -39.48 -11.18 -49.35
C VAL A 654 -39.42 -10.36 -48.07
N VAL A 655 -38.37 -10.58 -47.27
CA VAL A 655 -38.05 -9.83 -46.05
C VAL A 655 -36.58 -9.47 -46.05
N ALA A 656 -36.27 -8.18 -45.88
CA ALA A 656 -34.91 -7.68 -45.71
C ALA A 656 -34.59 -7.49 -44.23
N THR A 657 -33.46 -8.03 -43.79
CA THR A 657 -32.93 -7.84 -42.45
C THR A 657 -31.64 -7.03 -42.52
N PHE A 658 -31.65 -5.88 -41.84
CA PHE A 658 -30.51 -5.00 -41.64
C PHE A 658 -29.86 -5.35 -40.30
N ARG A 659 -28.55 -5.55 -40.28
CA ARG A 659 -27.78 -5.98 -39.09
C ARG A 659 -26.57 -5.08 -38.85
N ASN A 660 -26.27 -4.81 -37.60
CA ASN A 660 -25.00 -4.21 -37.19
C ASN A 660 -24.41 -5.00 -36.01
N ALA A 661 -23.36 -4.48 -35.38
CA ALA A 661 -22.68 -5.14 -34.27
C ALA A 661 -23.53 -5.25 -32.98
N VAL A 662 -24.62 -4.51 -32.86
CA VAL A 662 -25.43 -4.39 -31.63
C VAL A 662 -26.86 -4.90 -31.77
N GLY A 663 -27.38 -5.08 -32.99
CA GLY A 663 -28.73 -5.57 -33.22
C GLY A 663 -29.11 -5.78 -34.69
N GLU A 664 -30.39 -6.12 -34.91
CA GLU A 664 -30.97 -6.30 -36.23
C GLU A 664 -32.39 -5.75 -36.32
N ALA A 665 -32.81 -5.35 -37.52
CA ALA A 665 -34.18 -4.96 -37.82
C ALA A 665 -34.62 -5.51 -39.17
N SER A 666 -35.81 -6.09 -39.21
CA SER A 666 -36.41 -6.67 -40.42
C SER A 666 -37.51 -5.77 -40.98
N SER A 667 -37.56 -5.65 -42.31
CA SER A 667 -38.64 -4.99 -43.01
C SER A 667 -39.98 -5.69 -42.78
N LEU A 668 -41.08 -4.97 -43.05
CA LEU A 668 -42.34 -5.66 -43.36
C LEU A 668 -42.15 -6.54 -44.61
N PRO A 669 -42.86 -7.68 -44.71
CA PRO A 669 -42.83 -8.50 -45.92
C PRO A 669 -43.34 -7.74 -47.14
N LEU A 670 -42.73 -8.00 -48.30
CA LEU A 670 -43.17 -7.49 -49.60
C LEU A 670 -43.42 -8.66 -50.56
N GLU A 671 -44.55 -8.66 -51.24
CA GLU A 671 -44.83 -9.60 -52.32
C GLU A 671 -44.16 -9.15 -53.62
N VAL A 672 -43.30 -9.99 -54.18
CA VAL A 672 -42.58 -9.72 -55.44
C VAL A 672 -42.97 -10.76 -56.47
N ARG A 673 -43.52 -10.29 -57.59
CA ARG A 673 -43.92 -11.16 -58.70
C ARG A 673 -42.82 -11.22 -59.75
N VAL A 674 -42.28 -12.41 -59.97
CA VAL A 674 -41.27 -12.69 -61.00
C VAL A 674 -41.99 -13.24 -62.23
N GLY A 675 -41.84 -12.56 -63.36
CA GLY A 675 -42.39 -12.97 -64.66
C GLY A 675 -41.73 -14.26 -65.15
N GLY A 676 -42.49 -15.07 -65.91
CA GLY A 676 -41.99 -16.30 -66.52
C GLY A 676 -41.32 -16.09 -67.87
#